data_AF-A0AA51N8W4-F1
#
_entry.id   AF-A0AA51N8W4-F1
#
_cell.length_a   1.000
_cell.length_b   1.000
_cell.length_c   1.000
_cell.angle_alpha   90.00
_cell.angle_beta   90.00
_cell.angle_gamma   90.00
#
_symmetry.space_group_name_H-M   'P 1'
#
loop_
_entity.id
_entity.type
_entity.pdbx_description
1 polymer ?
#
loop_
_entity_poly.entity_id
_entity_poly.type
_entity_poly.pdbx_seq_one_letter_code
_entity_poly.pdbx_strand_id
1 'polypeptide(L)'
;MKKLLLLISFFTFISLLYSANKLSAQNYPPVFDKNTLKGTRGITIPKPDADDRSGYGTDLQFIGDINNDGLEDIAISSGATTVDGLDNAGKAYIIFGSNDEFDFPFDLSTLNGSNGFVIEGVVEGERRGREVAGPGDINGDGIDDLIIGGAGSYDVKILYGKPSFPSLIESSDIGGSNGFSIEVSKSGSVAKLGDINGDGINDFIIATPDSFNGFSACIVFGRSDNFPSEIDVTYLDGVKGFRTTDFMASGPGDQVGSAGDINNDGINDILIGSRNGFSPERSISYVLFGKNGTFDPLVEIEDVDGSDGFKIDNRDNNFLTFVGPIGDVNGDGIDDCFSENNIIFGSNDPFPAEMMMADFDGDNGFVVKDMLLCAAPAGDLNFDGIDDFIIADPNINIVYGTTDGFPSEFDRADIDGTNGFLIDDMDHSNVGRPIDGGKDFNGDGLDDFIFGEWTYRSESVYVVFGGDHYAIPFHDDYPKLENITTEGFSLLVNAKEKGKVNYAVFESSTYYTVDYEEINEGTDAVLQGSFPINTKDTEIINVIDELKSSSQYDVHFYFEDDANNFGEIFSFEDIETLFDPESAFVTTWDTEEEGDTNNDQIELRVSGGYYDIYWEKVTDPSVNGVLEDQSGTTTITFPEPGVYQVSLPESITRFYFPFYSNDPAKLLTVEQWGDAQWQSMEDMFYGCSNLTIPADDIPDLSEVTSMNYMFYQASSFNSDINDWDVSNVTDFSSLFTFAHSFNQNLNNWDVSNATTMRSTFYGASSFNSDISNWDVSNVTDMYFMFSNATSFNQDIGDWDVSKVTKMGCLFRETPFNQDIGEWNVSNVKNMNEMFRKASAFNQDISGWDVSQNTTMYFMFSEASSFNQDIGGWDVGNVEDMYSTFRDSPAFDQDLGDWDISKVENIRMFLDDSGLSPCNYSATLEGWSKLSLQDGLFFHAGNSKYPSEAAEYRQSIKDDFGWTIYDYGELSNEVTISTSQEISCPGASERHS
;
A
#
# COMPACT_ATOMS: atom_id res chain seq x y z
N MET A 1 7.30 17.03 35.89
CA MET A 1 8.40 17.32 34.94
C MET A 1 7.99 16.84 33.56
N LYS A 2 7.66 15.54 33.38
CA LYS A 2 7.08 14.96 32.14
C LYS A 2 5.98 15.83 31.45
N LYS A 3 4.89 16.19 32.12
CA LYS A 3 3.80 17.04 31.54
C LYS A 3 4.14 18.53 31.32
N LEU A 4 5.19 19.07 31.95
CA LEU A 4 5.56 20.49 31.83
C LEU A 4 6.50 20.73 30.63
N LEU A 5 7.24 19.70 30.18
CA LEU A 5 8.10 19.79 28.99
C LEU A 5 7.31 19.74 27.68
N LEU A 6 6.28 18.88 27.56
CA LEU A 6 5.39 18.85 26.39
C LEU A 6 4.68 20.22 26.21
N LEU A 7 4.22 20.81 27.32
CA LEU A 7 3.48 22.08 27.34
C LEU A 7 4.31 23.29 26.87
N ILE A 8 5.61 23.31 27.17
CA ILE A 8 6.50 24.42 26.79
C ILE A 8 6.89 24.30 25.30
N SER A 9 7.02 23.09 24.75
CA SER A 9 7.33 22.89 23.32
C SER A 9 6.20 23.40 22.41
N PHE A 10 4.95 23.00 22.70
CA PHE A 10 3.75 23.31 21.90
C PHE A 10 3.51 24.82 21.71
N PHE A 11 3.50 25.61 22.80
CA PHE A 11 3.24 27.06 22.71
C PHE A 11 4.43 27.89 22.19
N THR A 12 5.66 27.36 22.22
CA THR A 12 6.84 28.08 21.72
C THR A 12 6.90 28.02 20.18
N PHE A 13 6.46 26.91 19.57
CA PHE A 13 6.42 26.69 18.12
C PHE A 13 5.37 27.56 17.41
N ILE A 14 4.15 27.69 17.96
CA ILE A 14 3.04 28.51 17.40
C ILE A 14 3.46 29.99 17.20
N SER A 15 4.36 30.52 18.04
CA SER A 15 4.83 31.90 17.93
C SER A 15 5.71 32.19 16.70
N LEU A 16 6.24 31.15 16.02
CA LEU A 16 7.17 31.25 14.89
C LEU A 16 6.49 31.19 13.51
N LEU A 17 5.29 30.64 13.38
CA LEU A 17 4.62 30.36 12.09
C LEU A 17 3.75 31.50 11.53
N TYR A 18 3.45 32.57 12.29
CA TYR A 18 2.48 33.60 11.89
C TYR A 18 3.00 34.66 10.89
N SER A 19 3.62 34.22 9.79
CA SER A 19 4.04 35.12 8.71
C SER A 19 3.85 34.54 7.30
N ALA A 20 2.63 34.18 6.91
CA ALA A 20 2.23 34.12 5.50
C ALA A 20 0.69 34.07 5.34
N ASN A 21 0.08 35.09 4.74
CA ASN A 21 -1.29 35.01 4.22
C ASN A 21 -1.24 34.59 2.74
N LYS A 22 -2.06 33.61 2.36
CA LYS A 22 -2.58 33.45 1.00
C LYS A 22 -4.11 33.54 1.06
N LEU A 23 -4.71 34.26 0.11
CA LEU A 23 -6.14 34.27 -0.14
C LEU A 23 -6.53 32.99 -0.89
N SER A 24 -7.64 32.33 -0.58
CA SER A 24 -8.24 31.29 -1.43
C SER A 24 -9.67 30.92 -1.02
N ALA A 25 -10.45 30.46 -2.00
CA ALA A 25 -11.84 30.03 -1.94
C ALA A 25 -12.02 28.63 -1.30
N GLN A 26 -13.28 28.19 -1.23
CA GLN A 26 -13.74 26.90 -0.76
C GLN A 26 -13.22 25.78 -1.68
N ASN A 27 -12.48 24.81 -1.13
CA ASN A 27 -11.84 23.73 -1.90
C ASN A 27 -12.32 22.37 -1.41
N TYR A 28 -12.70 21.50 -2.34
CA TYR A 28 -12.89 20.06 -2.12
C TYR A 28 -11.60 19.30 -2.50
N PRO A 29 -11.38 18.06 -2.00
CA PRO A 29 -10.22 17.27 -2.43
C PRO A 29 -10.32 16.92 -3.93
N PRO A 30 -9.19 16.90 -4.68
CA PRO A 30 -9.21 16.58 -6.11
C PRO A 30 -9.75 15.17 -6.43
N VAL A 31 -9.65 14.25 -5.47
CA VAL A 31 -10.20 12.89 -5.56
C VAL A 31 -11.04 12.62 -4.31
N PHE A 32 -12.33 12.38 -4.52
CA PHE A 32 -13.31 11.97 -3.52
C PHE A 32 -13.32 10.44 -3.38
N ASP A 33 -13.10 9.97 -2.16
CA ASP A 33 -13.18 8.54 -1.84
C ASP A 33 -14.61 8.14 -1.48
N LYS A 34 -15.26 7.36 -2.34
CA LYS A 34 -16.63 6.85 -2.12
C LYS A 34 -16.77 6.02 -0.84
N ASN A 35 -15.69 5.46 -0.30
CA ASN A 35 -15.73 4.71 0.96
C ASN A 35 -15.98 5.60 2.20
N THR A 36 -15.94 6.92 2.03
CA THR A 36 -16.22 7.91 3.08
C THR A 36 -17.71 8.18 3.28
N LEU A 37 -18.57 7.75 2.34
CA LEU A 37 -20.02 7.86 2.45
C LEU A 37 -20.50 7.01 3.63
N LYS A 38 -20.90 7.65 4.74
CA LYS A 38 -21.46 7.00 5.93
C LYS A 38 -22.46 7.93 6.62
N GLY A 39 -23.61 7.41 7.02
CA GLY A 39 -24.60 8.13 7.82
C GLY A 39 -25.12 9.40 7.12
N THR A 40 -24.89 10.57 7.73
CA THR A 40 -25.36 11.88 7.27
C THR A 40 -24.65 12.42 6.01
N ARG A 41 -23.79 11.63 5.36
CA ARG A 41 -23.01 12.03 4.19
C ARG A 41 -23.44 11.35 2.90
N GLY A 42 -24.27 10.32 3.04
CA GLY A 42 -24.65 9.47 1.93
C GLY A 42 -24.74 8.00 2.33
N ILE A 43 -25.23 7.20 1.39
CA ILE A 43 -25.51 5.79 1.59
C ILE A 43 -25.01 4.93 0.45
N THR A 44 -24.56 3.72 0.78
CA THR A 44 -24.29 2.65 -0.18
C THR A 44 -25.46 1.67 -0.19
N ILE A 45 -25.91 1.29 -1.38
CA ILE A 45 -27.07 0.43 -1.62
C ILE A 45 -26.61 -0.79 -2.42
N PRO A 46 -26.21 -1.89 -1.72
CA PRO A 46 -25.66 -3.07 -2.35
C PRO A 46 -26.69 -3.79 -3.20
N LYS A 47 -26.22 -4.42 -4.27
CA LYS A 47 -27.05 -5.28 -5.10
C LYS A 47 -27.56 -6.48 -4.30
N PRO A 48 -28.87 -6.83 -4.41
CA PRO A 48 -29.47 -7.90 -3.60
C PRO A 48 -28.91 -9.32 -3.84
N ASP A 49 -28.45 -9.63 -5.06
CA ASP A 49 -27.89 -10.94 -5.42
C ASP A 49 -26.63 -10.78 -6.29
N ALA A 50 -25.49 -11.26 -5.78
CA ALA A 50 -24.18 -11.14 -6.42
C ALA A 50 -24.07 -11.93 -7.74
N ASP A 51 -24.87 -12.99 -7.94
CA ASP A 51 -24.84 -13.81 -9.15
C ASP A 51 -25.82 -13.34 -10.24
N ASP A 52 -26.69 -12.37 -9.92
CA ASP A 52 -27.69 -11.83 -10.84
C ASP A 52 -27.02 -11.02 -11.96
N ARG A 53 -27.50 -11.11 -13.20
CA ARG A 53 -27.01 -10.28 -14.33
C ARG A 53 -28.08 -9.28 -14.77
N SER A 54 -28.80 -8.77 -13.79
CA SER A 54 -30.02 -7.99 -13.92
C SER A 54 -29.88 -6.59 -14.47
N GLY A 55 -28.66 -6.05 -14.55
CA GLY A 55 -28.48 -4.63 -14.84
C GLY A 55 -29.01 -3.77 -13.69
N TYR A 56 -28.64 -4.12 -12.45
CA TYR A 56 -28.91 -3.30 -11.27
C TYR A 56 -28.20 -1.95 -11.40
N GLY A 57 -28.92 -0.85 -11.19
CA GLY A 57 -28.36 0.51 -11.27
C GLY A 57 -28.03 0.99 -12.69
N THR A 58 -28.64 0.41 -13.73
CA THR A 58 -28.45 0.88 -15.12
C THR A 58 -29.10 2.22 -15.42
N ASP A 59 -30.07 2.61 -14.60
CA ASP A 59 -30.88 3.82 -14.72
C ASP A 59 -31.24 4.21 -13.29
N LEU A 60 -30.73 5.36 -12.86
CA LEU A 60 -30.84 5.94 -11.53
C LEU A 60 -31.45 7.31 -11.69
N GLN A 61 -32.49 7.62 -10.92
CA GLN A 61 -33.18 8.90 -11.02
C GLN A 61 -33.65 9.35 -9.64
N PHE A 62 -33.56 10.65 -9.37
CA PHE A 62 -34.45 11.33 -8.45
C PHE A 62 -35.83 11.40 -9.10
N ILE A 63 -36.86 11.01 -8.35
CA ILE A 63 -38.21 10.81 -8.89
C ILE A 63 -39.25 11.79 -8.35
N GLY A 64 -38.85 12.79 -7.57
CA GLY A 64 -39.79 13.68 -6.88
C GLY A 64 -40.28 13.12 -5.55
N ASP A 65 -41.11 13.89 -4.86
CA ASP A 65 -41.80 13.49 -3.63
C ASP A 65 -43.06 12.66 -3.98
N ILE A 66 -42.87 11.37 -4.22
CA ILE A 66 -43.98 10.50 -4.66
C ILE A 66 -44.85 10.04 -3.49
N ASN A 67 -44.36 10.20 -2.26
CA ASN A 67 -45.07 9.81 -1.05
C ASN A 67 -45.74 11.01 -0.33
N ASN A 68 -45.54 12.25 -0.80
CA ASN A 68 -46.03 13.49 -0.22
C ASN A 68 -45.58 13.71 1.25
N ASP A 69 -44.31 13.47 1.56
CA ASP A 69 -43.70 13.80 2.85
C ASP A 69 -42.86 15.08 2.83
N GLY A 70 -42.67 15.66 1.64
CA GLY A 70 -41.94 16.89 1.38
C GLY A 70 -40.47 16.68 1.02
N LEU A 71 -40.02 15.44 0.81
CA LEU A 71 -38.64 15.08 0.48
C LEU A 71 -38.57 14.40 -0.88
N GLU A 72 -37.41 14.51 -1.54
CA GLU A 72 -37.20 13.86 -2.82
C GLU A 72 -37.00 12.36 -2.63
N ASP A 73 -37.58 11.55 -3.53
CA ASP A 73 -37.43 10.10 -3.52
C ASP A 73 -36.50 9.66 -4.67
N ILE A 74 -35.96 8.43 -4.60
CA ILE A 74 -35.09 7.87 -5.65
C ILE A 74 -35.61 6.54 -6.19
N ALA A 75 -35.25 6.25 -7.45
CA ALA A 75 -35.52 4.99 -8.10
C ALA A 75 -34.24 4.30 -8.60
N ILE A 76 -34.15 2.99 -8.36
CA ILE A 76 -33.05 2.12 -8.82
C ILE A 76 -33.62 1.03 -9.73
N SER A 77 -33.19 1.04 -10.99
CA SER A 77 -33.59 0.05 -11.99
C SER A 77 -32.89 -1.30 -11.80
N SER A 78 -33.59 -2.40 -12.15
CA SER A 78 -33.08 -3.78 -12.16
C SER A 78 -33.84 -4.65 -13.16
N GLY A 79 -33.94 -4.16 -14.40
CA GLY A 79 -34.88 -4.66 -15.40
C GLY A 79 -34.61 -6.06 -15.97
N ALA A 80 -33.47 -6.70 -15.72
CA ALA A 80 -33.21 -8.09 -16.15
C ALA A 80 -33.27 -9.11 -15.00
N THR A 81 -33.73 -8.71 -13.80
CA THR A 81 -33.93 -9.64 -12.67
C THR A 81 -35.00 -10.69 -12.99
N THR A 82 -34.73 -11.94 -12.60
CA THR A 82 -35.71 -13.02 -12.58
C THR A 82 -36.62 -12.87 -11.36
N VAL A 83 -37.94 -12.84 -11.59
CA VAL A 83 -38.94 -12.72 -10.52
C VAL A 83 -39.75 -14.00 -10.48
N ASP A 84 -39.76 -14.70 -9.34
CA ASP A 84 -40.54 -15.94 -9.14
C ASP A 84 -40.37 -17.01 -10.25
N GLY A 85 -39.18 -17.07 -10.84
CA GLY A 85 -38.83 -18.00 -11.92
C GLY A 85 -39.23 -17.54 -13.33
N LEU A 86 -39.70 -16.30 -13.48
CA LEU A 86 -39.92 -15.62 -14.77
C LEU A 86 -38.65 -14.87 -15.17
N ASP A 87 -37.94 -15.38 -16.16
CA ASP A 87 -36.69 -14.79 -16.62
C ASP A 87 -36.93 -13.40 -17.21
N ASN A 88 -36.10 -12.43 -16.80
CA ASN A 88 -36.18 -11.03 -17.23
C ASN A 88 -37.57 -10.37 -17.02
N ALA A 89 -38.31 -10.76 -15.99
CA ALA A 89 -39.53 -10.05 -15.61
C ALA A 89 -39.21 -8.61 -15.13
N GLY A 90 -38.09 -8.44 -14.42
CA GLY A 90 -37.53 -7.15 -14.02
C GLY A 90 -38.10 -6.60 -12.70
N LYS A 91 -37.29 -5.76 -12.04
CA LYS A 91 -37.67 -5.02 -10.84
C LYS A 91 -37.27 -3.54 -10.93
N ALA A 92 -37.96 -2.69 -10.17
CA ALA A 92 -37.48 -1.38 -9.76
C ALA A 92 -37.61 -1.25 -8.23
N TYR A 93 -36.60 -0.66 -7.60
CA TYR A 93 -36.61 -0.35 -6.18
C TYR A 93 -36.84 1.14 -6.02
N ILE A 94 -37.87 1.50 -5.25
CA ILE A 94 -38.19 2.89 -4.92
C ILE A 94 -37.87 3.09 -3.46
N ILE A 95 -37.08 4.10 -3.15
CA ILE A 95 -36.64 4.41 -1.79
C ILE A 95 -37.10 5.82 -1.48
N PHE A 96 -37.75 5.97 -0.33
CA PHE A 96 -38.24 7.28 0.07
C PHE A 96 -37.14 8.12 0.71
N GLY A 97 -37.15 9.42 0.39
CA GLY A 97 -36.38 10.42 1.10
C GLY A 97 -36.75 10.45 2.58
N SER A 98 -35.83 10.92 3.42
CA SER A 98 -36.04 10.90 4.86
C SER A 98 -35.15 11.90 5.58
N ASN A 99 -35.78 12.70 6.45
CA ASN A 99 -35.10 13.49 7.48
C ASN A 99 -34.53 12.63 8.61
N ASP A 100 -35.01 11.39 8.75
CA ASP A 100 -34.43 10.40 9.66
C ASP A 100 -33.21 9.75 8.99
N GLU A 101 -32.21 9.39 9.79
CA GLU A 101 -30.97 8.75 9.34
C GLU A 101 -31.23 7.40 8.63
N PHE A 102 -30.52 7.18 7.53
CA PHE A 102 -30.59 5.94 6.76
C PHE A 102 -29.61 4.87 7.29
N ASP A 103 -30.02 3.60 7.21
CA ASP A 103 -29.13 2.47 7.49
C ASP A 103 -27.96 2.42 6.47
N PHE A 104 -26.76 2.05 6.93
CA PHE A 104 -25.56 1.94 6.11
C PHE A 104 -24.86 0.57 6.26
N PRO A 105 -24.71 -0.24 5.19
CA PRO A 105 -25.33 -0.07 3.88
C PRO A 105 -26.86 -0.22 3.95
N PHE A 106 -27.59 0.44 3.03
CA PHE A 106 -29.05 0.35 2.97
C PHE A 106 -29.47 -1.01 2.40
N ASP A 107 -30.16 -1.80 3.20
CA ASP A 107 -30.63 -3.13 2.82
C ASP A 107 -32.00 -3.06 2.13
N LEU A 108 -32.02 -3.27 0.81
CA LEU A 108 -33.25 -3.29 -0.01
C LEU A 108 -34.28 -4.34 0.45
N SER A 109 -33.89 -5.36 1.21
CA SER A 109 -34.83 -6.34 1.76
C SER A 109 -35.71 -5.77 2.89
N THR A 110 -35.38 -4.58 3.40
CA THR A 110 -36.11 -3.89 4.47
C THR A 110 -37.27 -3.03 3.97
N LEU A 111 -37.39 -2.84 2.64
CA LEU A 111 -38.46 -2.06 2.02
C LEU A 111 -39.83 -2.59 2.42
N ASN A 112 -40.63 -1.73 3.04
CA ASN A 112 -41.87 -2.13 3.72
C ASN A 112 -43.10 -1.26 3.36
N GLY A 113 -42.95 -0.31 2.46
CA GLY A 113 -43.99 0.62 2.03
C GLY A 113 -44.03 1.94 2.81
N SER A 114 -43.29 2.03 3.93
CA SER A 114 -43.09 3.30 4.68
C SER A 114 -41.71 3.92 4.43
N ASN A 115 -40.74 3.14 3.96
CA ASN A 115 -39.37 3.58 3.60
C ASN A 115 -39.06 3.32 2.11
N GLY A 116 -40.11 3.16 1.31
CA GLY A 116 -40.02 2.73 -0.08
C GLY A 116 -40.63 1.35 -0.34
N PHE A 117 -40.57 0.89 -1.58
CA PHE A 117 -41.22 -0.33 -2.05
C PHE A 117 -40.56 -0.90 -3.31
N VAL A 118 -40.93 -2.13 -3.66
CA VAL A 118 -40.46 -2.81 -4.87
C VAL A 118 -41.58 -2.90 -5.90
N ILE A 119 -41.26 -2.63 -7.16
CA ILE A 119 -42.14 -2.90 -8.31
C ILE A 119 -41.60 -4.12 -9.06
N GLU A 120 -42.44 -5.12 -9.28
CA GLU A 120 -42.05 -6.35 -9.98
C GLU A 120 -42.83 -6.56 -11.27
N GLY A 121 -42.13 -7.00 -12.32
CA GLY A 121 -42.78 -7.50 -13.53
C GLY A 121 -43.45 -8.86 -13.27
N VAL A 122 -44.55 -9.11 -13.97
CA VAL A 122 -45.34 -10.35 -13.85
C VAL A 122 -45.32 -11.22 -15.11
N VAL A 123 -44.61 -10.77 -16.16
CA VAL A 123 -44.47 -11.50 -17.42
C VAL A 123 -43.00 -11.75 -17.74
N GLU A 124 -42.68 -12.98 -18.19
CA GLU A 124 -41.35 -13.33 -18.69
C GLU A 124 -40.93 -12.38 -19.82
N GLY A 125 -39.76 -11.77 -19.69
CA GLY A 125 -39.22 -10.81 -20.66
C GLY A 125 -39.85 -9.41 -20.64
N GLU A 126 -40.75 -9.10 -19.70
CA GLU A 126 -41.35 -7.76 -19.54
C GLU A 126 -40.29 -6.68 -19.29
N ARG A 127 -39.27 -7.03 -18.52
CA ARG A 127 -38.16 -6.17 -18.09
C ARG A 127 -38.64 -4.89 -17.42
N ARG A 128 -39.69 -4.99 -16.60
CA ARG A 128 -40.26 -3.84 -15.89
C ARG A 128 -39.22 -3.24 -14.95
N GLY A 129 -39.18 -1.91 -14.86
CA GLY A 129 -38.17 -1.23 -14.06
C GLY A 129 -36.78 -1.22 -14.70
N ARG A 130 -36.71 -1.40 -16.03
CA ARG A 130 -35.48 -1.15 -16.78
C ARG A 130 -35.24 0.36 -16.98
N GLU A 131 -36.32 1.11 -17.19
CA GLU A 131 -36.30 2.56 -17.39
C GLU A 131 -37.28 3.15 -16.37
N VAL A 132 -36.86 4.18 -15.64
CA VAL A 132 -37.65 4.87 -14.61
C VAL A 132 -37.51 6.37 -14.79
N ALA A 133 -38.55 7.13 -14.43
CA ALA A 133 -38.47 8.58 -14.36
C ALA A 133 -39.53 9.12 -13.40
N GLY A 134 -39.17 10.17 -12.66
CA GLY A 134 -40.14 11.02 -11.96
C GLY A 134 -40.55 12.18 -12.86
N PRO A 135 -41.69 12.10 -13.56
CA PRO A 135 -42.18 13.23 -14.34
C PRO A 135 -42.58 14.45 -13.51
N GLY A 136 -42.61 14.33 -12.18
CA GLY A 136 -43.27 15.29 -11.28
C GLY A 136 -44.78 15.05 -11.23
N ASP A 137 -45.54 15.98 -10.67
CA ASP A 137 -47.01 15.92 -10.65
C ASP A 137 -47.59 16.08 -12.07
N ILE A 138 -48.05 14.98 -12.66
CA ILE A 138 -48.68 14.97 -13.99
C ILE A 138 -50.21 14.99 -13.91
N ASN A 139 -50.78 14.76 -12.73
CA ASN A 139 -52.22 14.61 -12.54
C ASN A 139 -52.85 15.80 -11.80
N GLY A 140 -52.05 16.79 -11.42
CA GLY A 140 -52.44 18.05 -10.81
C GLY A 140 -52.93 17.91 -9.37
N ASP A 141 -52.60 16.83 -8.66
CA ASP A 141 -52.98 16.63 -7.26
C ASP A 141 -51.94 17.14 -6.26
N GLY A 142 -50.81 17.62 -6.76
CA GLY A 142 -49.70 18.19 -6.02
C GLY A 142 -48.72 17.17 -5.46
N ILE A 143 -48.79 15.90 -5.90
CA ILE A 143 -47.86 14.84 -5.50
C ILE A 143 -47.13 14.37 -6.76
N ASP A 144 -45.82 14.13 -6.65
CA ASP A 144 -45.06 13.67 -7.80
C ASP A 144 -45.42 12.22 -8.17
N ASP A 145 -45.38 11.92 -9.47
CA ASP A 145 -45.77 10.64 -10.02
C ASP A 145 -44.54 9.85 -10.51
N LEU A 146 -44.71 8.55 -10.80
CA LEU A 146 -43.63 7.67 -11.24
C LEU A 146 -43.96 6.98 -12.58
N ILE A 147 -43.01 7.03 -13.52
CA ILE A 147 -43.06 6.30 -14.78
C ILE A 147 -42.18 5.06 -14.68
N ILE A 148 -42.73 3.90 -15.07
CA ILE A 148 -42.01 2.62 -15.11
C ILE A 148 -42.13 2.00 -16.51
N GLY A 149 -41.03 2.07 -17.24
CA GLY A 149 -40.85 1.42 -18.53
C GLY A 149 -40.41 -0.04 -18.40
N GLY A 150 -40.54 -0.80 -19.49
CA GLY A 150 -39.97 -2.13 -19.57
C GLY A 150 -39.67 -2.48 -21.00
N ALA A 151 -38.40 -2.52 -21.40
CA ALA A 151 -38.04 -2.56 -22.81
C ALA A 151 -38.44 -3.82 -23.59
N GLY A 152 -39.04 -4.82 -22.94
CA GLY A 152 -39.69 -5.96 -23.59
C GLY A 152 -41.23 -5.88 -23.63
N SER A 153 -41.80 -4.82 -23.05
CA SER A 153 -43.24 -4.56 -22.94
C SER A 153 -43.74 -3.60 -24.03
N TYR A 154 -45.04 -3.71 -24.31
CA TYR A 154 -45.78 -2.85 -25.25
C TYR A 154 -46.54 -1.75 -24.52
N ASP A 155 -46.16 -1.47 -23.28
CA ASP A 155 -46.77 -0.46 -22.45
C ASP A 155 -45.75 0.21 -21.52
N VAL A 156 -46.06 1.43 -21.13
CA VAL A 156 -45.41 2.12 -20.01
C VAL A 156 -46.44 2.27 -18.90
N LYS A 157 -46.04 2.00 -17.66
CA LYS A 157 -46.90 2.15 -16.49
C LYS A 157 -46.63 3.48 -15.82
N ILE A 158 -47.70 4.20 -15.48
CA ILE A 158 -47.65 5.39 -14.65
C ILE A 158 -48.31 5.03 -13.33
N LEU A 159 -47.57 5.20 -12.25
CA LEU A 159 -48.03 5.03 -10.88
C LEU A 159 -48.23 6.42 -10.28
N TYR A 160 -49.44 6.69 -9.78
CA TYR A 160 -49.70 7.96 -9.11
C TYR A 160 -49.05 8.00 -7.72
N GLY A 161 -48.47 9.16 -7.41
CA GLY A 161 -47.99 9.51 -6.08
C GLY A 161 -49.12 9.46 -5.05
N LYS A 162 -48.77 9.13 -3.80
CA LYS A 162 -49.73 9.12 -2.69
C LYS A 162 -49.04 8.95 -1.32
N PRO A 163 -49.70 9.35 -0.22
CA PRO A 163 -49.19 9.22 1.15
C PRO A 163 -48.74 7.85 1.66
N SER A 164 -49.00 6.75 0.93
CA SER A 164 -48.61 5.41 1.39
C SER A 164 -48.65 4.37 0.29
N PHE A 165 -47.65 3.49 0.29
CA PHE A 165 -47.52 2.38 -0.64
C PHE A 165 -47.43 1.04 0.11
N PRO A 166 -47.85 -0.07 -0.52
CA PRO A 166 -47.48 -1.40 -0.02
C PRO A 166 -45.98 -1.64 -0.28
N SER A 167 -45.36 -2.59 0.43
CA SER A 167 -43.95 -2.96 0.24
C SER A 167 -43.63 -3.57 -1.13
N LEU A 168 -44.64 -4.14 -1.80
CA LEU A 168 -44.54 -4.77 -3.12
C LEU A 168 -45.74 -4.34 -3.98
N ILE A 169 -45.46 -3.95 -5.22
CA ILE A 169 -46.45 -3.66 -6.25
C ILE A 169 -46.11 -4.51 -7.47
N GLU A 170 -47.02 -5.39 -7.87
CA GLU A 170 -46.87 -6.08 -9.14
C GLU A 170 -47.28 -5.12 -10.28
N SER A 171 -46.61 -5.20 -11.44
CA SER A 171 -46.90 -4.30 -12.57
C SER A 171 -48.37 -4.35 -13.02
N SER A 172 -49.06 -5.46 -12.76
CA SER A 172 -50.50 -5.63 -13.04
C SER A 172 -51.44 -4.93 -12.06
N ASP A 173 -50.93 -4.51 -10.89
CA ASP A 173 -51.69 -3.74 -9.89
C ASP A 173 -51.76 -2.24 -10.24
N ILE A 174 -51.00 -1.79 -11.24
CA ILE A 174 -50.96 -0.39 -11.68
C ILE A 174 -52.04 -0.14 -12.74
N GLY A 175 -53.10 0.59 -12.36
CA GLY A 175 -54.12 1.03 -13.30
C GLY A 175 -55.42 1.53 -12.64
N GLY A 176 -56.10 2.44 -13.34
CA GLY A 176 -57.35 3.01 -12.89
C GLY A 176 -57.17 4.08 -11.81
N SER A 177 -57.34 3.72 -10.54
CA SER A 177 -57.36 4.70 -9.44
C SER A 177 -55.99 5.00 -8.82
N ASN A 178 -54.96 4.22 -9.15
CA ASN A 178 -53.59 4.40 -8.68
C ASN A 178 -52.60 4.64 -9.83
N GLY A 179 -53.09 4.89 -11.05
CA GLY A 179 -52.24 5.04 -12.21
C GLY A 179 -52.95 4.68 -13.52
N PHE A 180 -52.19 4.60 -14.59
CA PHE A 180 -52.67 4.17 -15.91
C PHE A 180 -51.54 3.57 -16.74
N SER A 181 -51.91 2.91 -17.85
CA SER A 181 -50.95 2.44 -18.84
C SER A 181 -51.02 3.24 -20.13
N ILE A 182 -49.87 3.39 -20.79
CA ILE A 182 -49.77 3.93 -22.15
C ILE A 182 -49.35 2.81 -23.08
N GLU A 183 -50.22 2.39 -23.98
CA GLU A 183 -49.90 1.44 -25.03
C GLU A 183 -48.96 2.09 -26.06
N VAL A 184 -47.80 1.46 -26.26
CA VAL A 184 -46.76 1.91 -27.19
C VAL A 184 -46.32 0.73 -28.08
N SER A 185 -45.70 1.04 -29.21
CA SER A 185 -45.14 0.01 -30.10
C SER A 185 -44.01 -0.79 -29.43
N LYS A 186 -43.29 -0.15 -28.52
CA LYS A 186 -42.29 -0.68 -27.59
C LYS A 186 -41.87 0.46 -26.67
N SER A 187 -41.56 0.21 -25.40
CA SER A 187 -41.02 1.26 -24.53
C SER A 187 -39.49 1.37 -24.66
N GLY A 188 -39.00 2.59 -24.88
CA GLY A 188 -37.61 3.01 -24.79
C GLY A 188 -37.37 3.87 -23.54
N SER A 189 -36.40 4.80 -23.61
CA SER A 189 -36.13 5.80 -22.58
C SER A 189 -37.38 6.63 -22.23
N VAL A 190 -37.48 7.04 -20.97
CA VAL A 190 -38.52 7.93 -20.46
C VAL A 190 -37.85 9.10 -19.75
N ALA A 191 -38.46 10.27 -19.77
CA ALA A 191 -37.92 11.43 -19.08
C ALA A 191 -39.00 12.44 -18.70
N LYS A 192 -38.70 13.20 -17.64
CA LYS A 192 -39.38 14.44 -17.30
C LYS A 192 -39.11 15.51 -18.37
N LEU A 193 -40.13 16.29 -18.69
CA LEU A 193 -39.99 17.48 -19.52
C LEU A 193 -40.29 18.78 -18.76
N GLY A 194 -40.87 18.71 -17.55
CA GLY A 194 -41.45 19.89 -16.91
C GLY A 194 -42.67 20.38 -17.69
N ASP A 195 -43.06 21.64 -17.52
CA ASP A 195 -44.17 22.21 -18.29
C ASP A 195 -43.68 22.77 -19.64
N ILE A 196 -44.01 22.09 -20.73
CA ILE A 196 -43.62 22.47 -22.10
C ILE A 196 -44.75 23.19 -22.85
N ASN A 197 -45.95 23.20 -22.26
CA ASN A 197 -47.17 23.72 -22.88
C ASN A 197 -47.72 24.98 -22.17
N GLY A 198 -47.14 25.35 -21.03
CA GLY A 198 -47.42 26.55 -20.26
C GLY A 198 -48.69 26.47 -19.41
N ASP A 199 -49.21 25.27 -19.11
CA ASP A 199 -50.42 25.10 -18.29
C ASP A 199 -50.16 24.89 -16.79
N GLY A 200 -48.89 24.84 -16.40
CA GLY A 200 -48.42 24.72 -15.03
C GLY A 200 -48.48 23.30 -14.46
N ILE A 201 -48.68 22.28 -15.30
CA ILE A 201 -48.65 20.87 -14.91
C ILE A 201 -47.48 20.20 -15.62
N ASN A 202 -46.79 19.27 -14.95
CA ASN A 202 -45.63 18.63 -15.56
C ASN A 202 -46.03 17.70 -16.72
N ASP A 203 -45.20 17.72 -17.76
CA ASP A 203 -45.28 16.90 -18.94
C ASP A 203 -44.11 15.91 -18.99
N PHE A 204 -44.25 14.89 -19.82
CA PHE A 204 -43.23 13.86 -19.95
C PHE A 204 -43.16 13.27 -21.36
N ILE A 205 -42.04 12.61 -21.64
CA ILE A 205 -41.74 12.03 -22.94
C ILE A 205 -41.43 10.55 -22.81
N ILE A 206 -41.94 9.78 -23.78
CA ILE A 206 -41.66 8.37 -23.94
C ILE A 206 -41.07 8.15 -25.33
N ALA A 207 -39.87 7.59 -25.38
CA ALA A 207 -39.34 7.01 -26.59
C ALA A 207 -40.12 5.77 -27.01
N THR A 208 -40.61 5.72 -28.26
CA THR A 208 -41.35 4.59 -28.81
C THR A 208 -40.64 3.96 -30.02
N PRO A 209 -39.57 3.17 -29.79
CA PRO A 209 -38.80 2.55 -30.87
C PRO A 209 -39.58 1.42 -31.58
N ASP A 210 -40.14 1.64 -32.78
CA ASP A 210 -40.65 0.55 -33.63
C ASP A 210 -39.58 0.04 -34.60
N SER A 211 -39.13 -1.19 -34.36
CA SER A 211 -38.15 -1.91 -35.18
C SER A 211 -38.52 -2.10 -36.66
N PHE A 212 -39.76 -1.84 -37.10
CA PHE A 212 -40.18 -2.05 -38.49
C PHE A 212 -40.72 -0.81 -39.23
N ASN A 213 -41.15 0.25 -38.53
CA ASN A 213 -41.79 1.42 -39.16
C ASN A 213 -41.15 2.78 -38.84
N GLY A 214 -40.12 2.84 -37.99
CA GLY A 214 -39.46 4.09 -37.61
C GLY A 214 -39.50 4.30 -36.11
N PHE A 215 -38.66 5.19 -35.60
CA PHE A 215 -38.65 5.58 -34.21
C PHE A 215 -39.47 6.86 -34.09
N SER A 216 -40.13 7.08 -32.96
CA SER A 216 -40.84 8.31 -32.65
C SER A 216 -40.82 8.53 -31.14
N ALA A 217 -41.14 9.75 -30.70
CA ALA A 217 -41.38 10.06 -29.31
C ALA A 217 -42.83 10.45 -29.09
N CYS A 218 -43.41 9.99 -27.99
CA CYS A 218 -44.73 10.36 -27.51
C CYS A 218 -44.58 11.33 -26.34
N ILE A 219 -45.07 12.54 -26.53
CA ILE A 219 -45.09 13.59 -25.52
C ILE A 219 -46.51 13.61 -24.95
N VAL A 220 -46.63 13.51 -23.63
CA VAL A 220 -47.92 13.46 -22.94
C VAL A 220 -48.02 14.67 -22.04
N PHE A 221 -49.11 15.41 -22.18
CA PHE A 221 -49.34 16.56 -21.32
C PHE A 221 -50.00 16.15 -20.01
N GLY A 222 -49.48 16.66 -18.90
CA GLY A 222 -50.10 16.58 -17.61
C GLY A 222 -51.47 17.26 -17.59
N ARG A 223 -52.32 16.86 -16.65
CA ARG A 223 -53.68 17.38 -16.53
C ARG A 223 -54.35 17.02 -15.22
N SER A 224 -55.11 17.98 -14.69
CA SER A 224 -55.98 17.80 -13.52
C SER A 224 -57.21 16.91 -13.76
N ASP A 225 -57.54 16.64 -15.03
CA ASP A 225 -58.65 15.76 -15.39
C ASP A 225 -58.14 14.31 -15.49
N ASN A 226 -58.81 13.37 -14.79
CA ASN A 226 -58.42 11.96 -14.75
C ASN A 226 -58.03 11.38 -16.12
N PHE A 227 -56.84 10.75 -16.17
CA PHE A 227 -56.47 9.89 -17.28
C PHE A 227 -57.39 8.66 -17.34
N PRO A 228 -57.74 8.18 -18.55
CA PRO A 228 -58.24 6.82 -18.72
C PRO A 228 -57.26 5.81 -18.13
N SER A 229 -57.75 4.67 -17.64
CA SER A 229 -56.90 3.60 -17.09
C SER A 229 -55.87 3.06 -18.08
N GLU A 230 -56.13 3.24 -19.37
CA GLU A 230 -55.26 2.89 -20.48
C GLU A 230 -55.45 3.90 -21.61
N ILE A 231 -54.36 4.45 -22.14
CA ILE A 231 -54.35 5.35 -23.29
C ILE A 231 -53.43 4.80 -24.38
N ASP A 232 -53.74 5.11 -25.64
CA ASP A 232 -52.90 4.75 -26.79
C ASP A 232 -52.40 6.02 -27.51
N VAL A 233 -51.51 5.85 -28.48
CA VAL A 233 -50.92 6.98 -29.24
C VAL A 233 -51.94 7.85 -30.00
N THR A 234 -53.18 7.40 -30.20
CA THR A 234 -54.25 8.21 -30.83
C THR A 234 -54.98 9.11 -29.85
N TYR A 235 -54.74 8.94 -28.54
CA TYR A 235 -55.18 9.83 -27.48
C TYR A 235 -54.53 11.21 -27.55
N LEU A 236 -53.30 11.26 -28.08
CA LEU A 236 -52.45 12.45 -28.23
C LEU A 236 -52.92 13.28 -29.44
N ASP A 237 -53.81 14.24 -29.19
CA ASP A 237 -54.49 15.05 -30.21
C ASP A 237 -53.95 16.47 -30.34
N GLY A 238 -52.73 16.72 -29.84
CA GLY A 238 -52.10 18.04 -29.80
C GLY A 238 -52.53 18.91 -28.61
N VAL A 239 -53.61 18.52 -27.92
CA VAL A 239 -54.10 19.17 -26.69
C VAL A 239 -53.74 18.36 -25.45
N LYS A 240 -53.60 17.05 -25.57
CA LYS A 240 -53.24 16.13 -24.46
C LYS A 240 -51.81 15.61 -24.56
N GLY A 241 -51.02 16.26 -25.39
CA GLY A 241 -49.77 15.75 -25.90
C GLY A 241 -49.82 15.50 -27.41
N PHE A 242 -48.68 15.13 -27.97
CA PHE A 242 -48.46 14.92 -29.39
C PHE A 242 -47.40 13.86 -29.61
N ARG A 243 -47.19 13.46 -30.87
CA ARG A 243 -46.09 12.58 -31.23
C ARG A 243 -45.20 13.23 -32.27
N THR A 244 -43.93 12.86 -32.29
CA THR A 244 -43.04 13.24 -33.40
C THR A 244 -43.32 12.37 -34.63
N THR A 245 -42.91 12.81 -35.80
CA THR A 245 -42.90 11.93 -36.97
C THR A 245 -41.90 10.80 -36.83
N ASP A 246 -42.17 9.75 -37.61
CA ASP A 246 -41.28 8.61 -37.70
C ASP A 246 -39.97 9.05 -38.33
N PHE A 247 -38.89 8.89 -37.60
CA PHE A 247 -37.57 9.21 -38.09
C PHE A 247 -37.12 8.17 -39.11
N MET A 248 -36.82 8.61 -40.35
CA MET A 248 -36.52 7.69 -41.44
C MET A 248 -35.10 7.12 -41.32
N ALA A 249 -34.99 5.86 -40.89
CA ALA A 249 -33.75 5.06 -40.87
C ALA A 249 -32.63 5.59 -39.95
N SER A 250 -32.97 6.54 -39.08
CA SER A 250 -32.28 6.89 -37.85
C SER A 250 -33.10 6.30 -36.69
N GLY A 251 -32.49 6.09 -35.53
CA GLY A 251 -33.18 5.77 -34.29
C GLY A 251 -33.21 6.94 -33.32
N PRO A 252 -33.97 8.00 -33.58
CA PRO A 252 -34.15 9.05 -32.60
C PRO A 252 -35.25 8.70 -31.62
N GLY A 253 -34.98 8.96 -30.36
CA GLY A 253 -35.75 8.40 -29.26
C GLY A 253 -35.30 6.99 -28.87
N ASP A 254 -34.01 6.70 -28.84
CA ASP A 254 -33.51 5.70 -27.87
C ASP A 254 -33.24 6.37 -26.51
N GLN A 255 -32.92 7.67 -26.51
CA GLN A 255 -32.74 8.54 -25.35
C GLN A 255 -33.47 9.86 -25.62
N VAL A 256 -34.28 10.29 -24.66
CA VAL A 256 -35.11 11.50 -24.71
C VAL A 256 -34.96 12.26 -23.41
N GLY A 257 -35.06 13.59 -23.42
CA GLY A 257 -34.89 14.41 -22.22
C GLY A 257 -35.49 15.80 -22.37
N SER A 258 -35.47 16.55 -21.28
CA SER A 258 -35.64 18.01 -21.31
C SER A 258 -34.33 18.66 -21.75
N ALA A 259 -34.41 19.84 -22.37
CA ALA A 259 -33.27 20.74 -22.48
C ALA A 259 -33.27 21.79 -21.35
N GLY A 260 -34.36 21.91 -20.56
CA GLY A 260 -34.59 23.11 -19.74
C GLY A 260 -35.12 24.28 -20.60
N ASP A 261 -35.19 25.47 -20.06
CA ASP A 261 -35.53 26.70 -20.79
C ASP A 261 -34.28 27.35 -21.41
N ILE A 262 -33.73 26.69 -22.44
CA ILE A 262 -32.43 27.10 -23.02
C ILE A 262 -32.53 28.38 -23.84
N ASN A 263 -33.75 28.83 -24.17
CA ASN A 263 -34.00 30.05 -24.94
C ASN A 263 -34.57 31.20 -24.08
N ASN A 264 -34.74 30.97 -22.78
CA ASN A 264 -35.20 31.93 -21.78
C ASN A 264 -36.58 32.55 -22.09
N ASP A 265 -37.54 31.74 -22.57
CA ASP A 265 -38.92 32.16 -22.80
C ASP A 265 -39.91 31.83 -21.66
N GLY A 266 -39.40 31.14 -20.63
CA GLY A 266 -40.10 30.70 -19.43
C GLY A 266 -40.80 29.35 -19.59
N ILE A 267 -40.54 28.60 -20.66
CA ILE A 267 -41.16 27.31 -20.96
C ILE A 267 -40.05 26.28 -21.23
N ASN A 268 -40.23 25.07 -20.69
CA ASN A 268 -39.22 24.04 -20.90
C ASN A 268 -39.18 23.58 -22.36
N ASP A 269 -37.98 23.29 -22.84
CA ASP A 269 -37.71 22.80 -24.19
C ASP A 269 -37.43 21.29 -24.20
N ILE A 270 -37.64 20.65 -25.35
CA ILE A 270 -37.58 19.20 -25.51
C ILE A 270 -36.31 18.81 -26.25
N LEU A 271 -35.59 17.80 -25.75
CA LEU A 271 -34.38 17.28 -26.36
C LEU A 271 -34.54 15.82 -26.80
N ILE A 272 -34.29 15.55 -28.08
CA ILE A 272 -34.43 14.22 -28.68
C ILE A 272 -33.12 13.81 -29.34
N GLY A 273 -32.44 12.82 -28.77
CA GLY A 273 -31.23 12.25 -29.35
C GLY A 273 -31.52 11.33 -30.54
N SER A 274 -30.67 11.35 -31.58
CA SER A 274 -30.74 10.47 -32.76
C SER A 274 -29.62 9.46 -32.85
N ARG A 275 -29.97 8.17 -32.72
CA ARG A 275 -29.04 7.06 -32.91
C ARG A 275 -29.05 6.55 -34.35
N ASN A 276 -28.06 6.85 -35.19
CA ASN A 276 -27.95 6.21 -36.51
C ASN A 276 -26.96 5.03 -36.52
N GLY A 277 -27.47 3.81 -36.33
CA GLY A 277 -26.67 2.57 -36.35
C GLY A 277 -26.04 2.17 -37.69
N PHE A 278 -26.29 2.90 -38.78
CA PHE A 278 -25.84 2.51 -40.13
C PHE A 278 -25.02 3.58 -40.88
N SER A 279 -24.89 4.79 -40.34
CA SER A 279 -24.03 5.84 -40.91
C SER A 279 -23.66 6.89 -39.85
N PRO A 280 -22.38 6.97 -39.44
CA PRO A 280 -21.88 7.99 -38.49
C PRO A 280 -22.12 9.43 -38.97
N GLU A 281 -22.26 9.63 -40.28
CA GLU A 281 -22.48 10.94 -40.91
C GLU A 281 -23.90 11.52 -40.65
N ARG A 282 -24.69 10.91 -39.74
CA ARG A 282 -26.08 11.29 -39.41
C ARG A 282 -26.41 11.30 -37.91
N SER A 283 -25.42 11.35 -37.01
CA SER A 283 -25.66 11.53 -35.58
C SER A 283 -26.04 12.99 -35.31
N ILE A 284 -27.33 13.27 -35.14
CA ILE A 284 -27.88 14.63 -34.95
C ILE A 284 -28.91 14.62 -33.84
N SER A 285 -28.75 15.41 -32.79
CA SER A 285 -29.83 15.63 -31.80
C SER A 285 -30.71 16.80 -32.21
N TYR A 286 -31.94 16.82 -31.72
CA TYR A 286 -32.93 17.86 -32.01
C TYR A 286 -33.42 18.48 -30.71
N VAL A 287 -33.34 19.81 -30.63
CA VAL A 287 -34.08 20.60 -29.65
C VAL A 287 -35.37 21.08 -30.31
N LEU A 288 -36.50 20.97 -29.62
CA LEU A 288 -37.78 21.58 -29.98
C LEU A 288 -38.22 22.51 -28.86
N PHE A 289 -38.50 23.77 -29.20
CA PHE A 289 -38.89 24.74 -28.19
C PHE A 289 -40.30 24.51 -27.67
N GLY A 290 -40.46 24.63 -26.35
CA GLY A 290 -41.74 24.68 -25.66
C GLY A 290 -42.58 25.86 -26.13
N LYS A 291 -43.90 25.79 -25.93
CA LYS A 291 -44.76 26.96 -26.20
C LYS A 291 -46.08 26.90 -25.45
N ASN A 292 -46.58 28.08 -25.13
CA ASN A 292 -47.92 28.25 -24.59
C ASN A 292 -48.99 27.70 -25.55
N GLY A 293 -49.73 26.67 -25.11
CA GLY A 293 -50.90 26.12 -25.78
C GLY A 293 -50.64 24.81 -26.53
N THR A 294 -51.32 24.64 -27.67
CA THR A 294 -51.43 23.32 -28.32
C THR A 294 -50.35 23.11 -29.37
N PHE A 295 -49.93 21.86 -29.51
CA PHE A 295 -49.10 21.38 -30.61
C PHE A 295 -49.97 20.75 -31.69
N ASP A 296 -49.40 20.52 -32.88
CA ASP A 296 -50.04 19.62 -33.82
C ASP A 296 -49.94 18.20 -33.26
N PRO A 297 -50.97 17.33 -33.42
CA PRO A 297 -50.90 15.94 -32.94
C PRO A 297 -49.67 15.16 -33.45
N LEU A 298 -49.13 15.60 -34.60
CA LEU A 298 -47.94 15.06 -35.24
C LEU A 298 -46.98 16.20 -35.57
N VAL A 299 -45.81 16.23 -34.94
CA VAL A 299 -44.79 17.29 -35.11
C VAL A 299 -43.61 16.78 -35.95
N GLU A 300 -43.28 17.50 -37.02
CA GLU A 300 -42.17 17.19 -37.94
C GLU A 300 -40.85 17.78 -37.40
N ILE A 301 -40.23 17.06 -36.48
CA ILE A 301 -39.04 17.51 -35.76
C ILE A 301 -37.77 17.66 -36.63
N GLU A 302 -37.70 16.99 -37.79
CA GLU A 302 -36.57 17.16 -38.72
C GLU A 302 -36.56 18.52 -39.43
N ASP A 303 -37.66 19.29 -39.37
CA ASP A 303 -37.84 20.55 -40.08
C ASP A 303 -37.52 21.80 -39.23
N VAL A 304 -37.04 21.64 -37.98
CA VAL A 304 -36.63 22.76 -37.12
C VAL A 304 -35.58 23.66 -37.80
N ASP A 305 -35.73 24.98 -37.64
CA ASP A 305 -35.00 25.98 -38.43
C ASP A 305 -34.31 27.10 -37.63
N GLY A 306 -34.24 26.95 -36.31
CA GLY A 306 -33.71 27.92 -35.35
C GLY A 306 -34.80 28.78 -34.69
N SER A 307 -36.05 28.76 -35.21
CA SER A 307 -37.15 29.55 -34.64
C SER A 307 -38.09 28.76 -33.72
N ASP A 308 -38.25 27.47 -33.97
CA ASP A 308 -39.05 26.54 -33.16
C ASP A 308 -38.20 25.40 -32.57
N GLY A 309 -36.88 25.48 -32.73
CA GLY A 309 -35.91 24.49 -32.29
C GLY A 309 -34.69 24.48 -33.22
N PHE A 310 -33.71 23.62 -32.94
CA PHE A 310 -32.50 23.49 -33.77
C PHE A 310 -31.88 22.09 -33.69
N LYS A 311 -30.84 21.88 -34.50
CA LYS A 311 -30.10 20.60 -34.61
C LYS A 311 -28.72 20.71 -33.99
N ILE A 312 -28.24 19.64 -33.38
CA ILE A 312 -26.90 19.55 -32.79
C ILE A 312 -26.09 18.49 -33.52
N ASP A 313 -24.93 18.86 -34.05
CA ASP A 313 -24.02 17.97 -34.77
C ASP A 313 -23.20 17.08 -33.83
N ASN A 314 -23.39 15.77 -33.93
CA ASN A 314 -22.65 14.74 -33.19
C ASN A 314 -21.81 13.84 -34.11
N ARG A 315 -21.47 14.27 -35.34
CA ARG A 315 -20.91 13.41 -36.42
C ARG A 315 -19.51 12.83 -36.22
N ASP A 316 -18.81 13.17 -35.14
CA ASP A 316 -17.49 12.62 -34.80
C ASP A 316 -17.45 11.97 -33.40
N ASN A 317 -18.61 11.83 -32.73
CA ASN A 317 -18.73 11.23 -31.40
C ASN A 317 -18.89 9.70 -31.48
N ASN A 318 -18.29 8.98 -30.51
CA ASN A 318 -18.33 7.52 -30.41
C ASN A 318 -19.70 7.01 -29.90
N PHE A 319 -20.70 6.97 -30.79
CA PHE A 319 -21.98 6.24 -30.69
C PHE A 319 -22.56 5.99 -29.26
N LEU A 320 -23.51 6.83 -28.78
CA LEU A 320 -24.79 6.48 -28.11
C LEU A 320 -25.48 7.74 -27.53
N THR A 321 -26.25 8.50 -28.34
CA THR A 321 -26.74 9.87 -28.03
C THR A 321 -27.54 10.07 -26.73
N PHE A 322 -26.90 10.28 -25.57
CA PHE A 322 -27.54 10.75 -24.34
C PHE A 322 -27.80 12.24 -24.39
N VAL A 323 -28.88 12.63 -23.71
CA VAL A 323 -29.40 13.98 -23.70
C VAL A 323 -30.07 14.27 -22.37
N GLY A 324 -29.99 15.51 -21.91
CA GLY A 324 -30.66 15.99 -20.71
C GLY A 324 -30.24 17.41 -20.32
N PRO A 325 -30.88 17.97 -19.30
CA PRO A 325 -30.50 19.26 -18.71
C PRO A 325 -29.26 19.09 -17.82
N ILE A 326 -28.54 20.19 -17.56
CA ILE A 326 -27.50 20.26 -16.53
C ILE A 326 -27.63 21.46 -15.59
N GLY A 327 -28.58 22.37 -15.84
CA GLY A 327 -28.71 23.61 -15.07
C GLY A 327 -27.90 24.75 -15.69
N ASP A 328 -27.80 25.89 -15.02
CA ASP A 328 -26.99 27.06 -15.42
C ASP A 328 -25.55 26.92 -14.93
N VAL A 329 -24.68 26.30 -15.74
CA VAL A 329 -23.31 25.96 -15.32
C VAL A 329 -22.31 27.07 -15.60
N ASN A 330 -22.70 28.10 -16.35
CA ASN A 330 -21.85 29.26 -16.66
C ASN A 330 -22.25 30.54 -15.89
N GLY A 331 -23.35 30.48 -15.13
CA GLY A 331 -23.83 31.54 -14.24
C GLY A 331 -24.47 32.72 -14.97
N ASP A 332 -25.05 32.51 -16.17
CA ASP A 332 -25.71 33.56 -16.94
C ASP A 332 -27.23 33.68 -16.69
N GLY A 333 -27.78 32.74 -15.91
CA GLY A 333 -29.17 32.65 -15.49
C GLY A 333 -30.08 31.95 -16.49
N ILE A 334 -29.55 31.20 -17.46
CA ILE A 334 -30.29 30.43 -18.47
C ILE A 334 -29.90 28.96 -18.35
N ASP A 335 -30.87 28.06 -18.48
CA ASP A 335 -30.59 26.62 -18.41
C ASP A 335 -29.65 26.18 -19.54
N ASP A 336 -28.65 25.37 -19.18
CA ASP A 336 -27.76 24.68 -20.10
C ASP A 336 -28.14 23.20 -20.23
N CYS A 337 -27.67 22.57 -21.31
CA CYS A 337 -27.97 21.17 -21.58
C CYS A 337 -26.78 20.43 -22.17
N PHE A 338 -26.87 19.10 -22.21
CA PHE A 338 -25.87 18.26 -22.86
C PHE A 338 -26.47 17.41 -23.97
N SER A 339 -25.66 17.17 -25.00
CA SER A 339 -25.89 16.11 -25.98
C SER A 339 -24.59 15.37 -26.25
N GLU A 340 -24.51 14.11 -25.83
CA GLU A 340 -23.25 13.36 -25.79
C GLU A 340 -22.16 14.13 -25.03
N ASN A 341 -21.01 14.32 -25.67
CA ASN A 341 -19.84 15.01 -25.15
C ASN A 341 -19.92 16.53 -25.34
N ASN A 342 -21.03 17.05 -25.84
CA ASN A 342 -21.18 18.46 -26.11
C ASN A 342 -22.03 19.07 -24.99
N ILE A 343 -21.47 20.06 -24.30
CA ILE A 343 -22.20 20.95 -23.40
C ILE A 343 -22.63 22.17 -24.21
N ILE A 344 -23.92 22.51 -24.18
CA ILE A 344 -24.52 23.61 -24.92
C ILE A 344 -24.99 24.64 -23.90
N PHE A 345 -24.52 25.88 -24.05
CA PHE A 345 -25.00 26.97 -23.21
C PHE A 345 -26.32 27.55 -23.71
N GLY A 346 -27.22 27.83 -22.77
CA GLY A 346 -28.46 28.57 -23.00
C GLY A 346 -28.19 29.96 -23.55
N SER A 347 -29.15 30.54 -24.26
CA SER A 347 -28.94 31.86 -24.84
C SER A 347 -30.20 32.67 -25.07
N ASN A 348 -30.08 33.98 -24.80
CA ASN A 348 -31.03 34.98 -25.28
C ASN A 348 -30.87 35.27 -26.78
N ASP A 349 -29.72 34.92 -27.38
CA ASP A 349 -29.49 35.09 -28.81
C ASP A 349 -30.13 33.94 -29.60
N PRO A 350 -30.68 34.20 -30.80
CA PRO A 350 -31.29 33.14 -31.59
C PRO A 350 -30.31 32.04 -31.97
N PHE A 351 -30.67 30.79 -31.65
CA PHE A 351 -29.88 29.62 -32.05
C PHE A 351 -29.83 29.46 -33.58
N PRO A 352 -28.71 28.96 -34.12
CA PRO A 352 -28.64 28.57 -35.53
C PRO A 352 -29.55 27.37 -35.80
N ALA A 353 -29.98 27.17 -37.04
CA ALA A 353 -30.75 25.97 -37.41
C ALA A 353 -30.00 24.65 -37.16
N GLU A 354 -28.66 24.68 -37.24
CA GLU A 354 -27.77 23.56 -36.94
C GLU A 354 -26.52 24.12 -36.26
N MET A 355 -26.23 23.64 -35.05
CA MET A 355 -25.01 23.90 -34.29
C MET A 355 -23.96 22.87 -34.67
N MET A 356 -22.83 23.34 -35.19
CA MET A 356 -21.74 22.54 -35.72
C MET A 356 -20.64 22.36 -34.67
N MET A 357 -19.77 21.36 -34.83
CA MET A 357 -18.68 21.11 -33.89
C MET A 357 -17.73 22.31 -33.66
N ALA A 358 -17.64 23.22 -34.62
CA ALA A 358 -16.80 24.42 -34.52
C ALA A 358 -17.44 25.56 -33.68
N ASP A 359 -18.72 25.42 -33.33
CA ASP A 359 -19.46 26.41 -32.54
C ASP A 359 -19.22 26.20 -31.02
N PHE A 360 -18.66 25.05 -30.61
CA PHE A 360 -18.22 24.75 -29.24
C PHE A 360 -16.82 25.31 -28.97
N ASP A 361 -16.73 26.63 -28.81
CA ASP A 361 -15.48 27.38 -28.68
C ASP A 361 -15.19 27.86 -27.25
N GLY A 362 -16.01 27.46 -26.27
CA GLY A 362 -15.98 27.92 -24.88
C GLY A 362 -16.99 29.03 -24.58
N ASP A 363 -17.51 29.72 -25.61
CA ASP A 363 -18.49 30.80 -25.44
C ASP A 363 -19.94 30.32 -25.65
N ASN A 364 -20.19 29.42 -26.61
CA ASN A 364 -21.54 28.82 -26.83
C ASN A 364 -21.68 27.41 -26.18
N GLY A 365 -20.64 26.99 -25.47
CA GLY A 365 -20.49 25.63 -24.96
C GLY A 365 -19.11 25.05 -25.31
N PHE A 366 -18.87 23.82 -24.90
CA PHE A 366 -17.57 23.16 -25.04
C PHE A 366 -17.69 21.66 -25.28
N VAL A 367 -16.61 21.06 -25.76
CA VAL A 367 -16.52 19.61 -26.01
C VAL A 367 -15.75 18.94 -24.87
N VAL A 368 -16.35 17.91 -24.28
CA VAL A 368 -15.68 17.05 -23.31
C VAL A 368 -14.89 15.96 -24.06
N LYS A 369 -13.59 15.80 -23.76
CA LYS A 369 -12.67 14.97 -24.53
C LYS A 369 -12.34 13.63 -23.89
N ASP A 370 -12.33 12.57 -24.73
CA ASP A 370 -12.03 11.20 -24.30
C ASP A 370 -12.92 10.73 -23.12
N MET A 371 -14.07 11.38 -23.07
CA MET A 371 -15.11 11.54 -22.06
C MET A 371 -16.32 11.94 -22.92
N LEU A 372 -17.53 11.39 -22.90
CA LEU A 372 -18.23 10.86 -21.76
C LEU A 372 -19.54 10.16 -22.18
N LEU A 373 -20.03 9.27 -21.33
CA LEU A 373 -21.06 8.28 -21.68
C LEU A 373 -22.47 8.71 -21.26
N CYS A 374 -22.58 9.74 -20.40
CA CYS A 374 -23.76 10.56 -20.09
C CYS A 374 -23.33 11.68 -19.12
N ALA A 375 -24.16 12.72 -18.98
CA ALA A 375 -24.02 13.76 -17.95
C ALA A 375 -25.34 13.90 -17.18
N ALA A 376 -25.31 14.58 -16.03
CA ALA A 376 -26.47 14.88 -15.21
C ALA A 376 -26.26 16.20 -14.45
N PRO A 377 -27.33 16.89 -14.03
CA PRO A 377 -27.21 18.00 -13.10
C PRO A 377 -26.67 17.50 -11.76
N ALA A 378 -25.89 18.32 -11.08
CA ALA A 378 -25.50 18.11 -9.69
C ALA A 378 -26.17 19.10 -8.74
N GLY A 379 -26.74 20.20 -9.26
CA GLY A 379 -27.18 21.34 -8.47
C GLY A 379 -25.99 22.21 -8.03
N ASP A 380 -26.20 23.12 -7.08
CA ASP A 380 -25.13 23.99 -6.58
C ASP A 380 -24.45 23.32 -5.38
N LEU A 381 -23.46 22.46 -5.65
CA LEU A 381 -22.80 21.69 -4.59
C LEU A 381 -21.84 22.54 -3.77
N ASN A 382 -21.23 23.57 -4.38
CA ASN A 382 -20.22 24.40 -3.74
C ASN A 382 -20.75 25.74 -3.17
N PHE A 383 -22.04 26.02 -3.33
CA PHE A 383 -22.76 27.21 -2.84
C PHE A 383 -22.27 28.54 -3.42
N ASP A 384 -21.71 28.53 -4.62
CA ASP A 384 -21.35 29.76 -5.32
C ASP A 384 -22.54 30.38 -6.08
N GLY A 385 -23.68 29.68 -6.11
CA GLY A 385 -24.90 30.08 -6.78
C GLY A 385 -24.94 29.77 -8.27
N ILE A 386 -24.02 28.93 -8.75
CA ILE A 386 -23.94 28.43 -10.12
C ILE A 386 -24.17 26.92 -10.07
N ASP A 387 -24.89 26.37 -11.05
CA ASP A 387 -25.14 24.94 -11.07
C ASP A 387 -23.85 24.18 -11.42
N ASP A 388 -23.60 23.10 -10.70
CA ASP A 388 -22.57 22.12 -10.97
C ASP A 388 -23.15 20.94 -11.75
N PHE A 389 -22.28 20.14 -12.36
CA PHE A 389 -22.71 19.02 -13.16
C PHE A 389 -21.79 17.81 -13.06
N ILE A 390 -22.38 16.65 -13.34
CA ILE A 390 -21.75 15.35 -13.23
C ILE A 390 -21.48 14.82 -14.63
N ILE A 391 -20.29 14.26 -14.84
CA ILE A 391 -19.93 13.61 -16.08
C ILE A 391 -19.35 12.21 -15.82
N ALA A 392 -20.05 11.15 -16.26
CA ALA A 392 -19.76 9.72 -15.96
C ALA A 392 -19.01 8.91 -17.05
N ASP A 393 -17.69 8.77 -16.92
CA ASP A 393 -16.77 8.07 -17.83
C ASP A 393 -16.52 6.67 -17.25
N PRO A 394 -15.42 5.94 -17.54
CA PRO A 394 -14.99 4.90 -16.63
C PRO A 394 -15.01 5.31 -15.13
N ASN A 395 -15.03 6.61 -14.78
CA ASN A 395 -15.06 7.25 -13.46
C ASN A 395 -16.19 8.29 -13.36
N ILE A 396 -16.50 8.81 -12.17
CA ILE A 396 -17.44 9.94 -12.02
C ILE A 396 -16.65 11.23 -11.80
N ASN A 397 -16.93 12.25 -12.61
CA ASN A 397 -16.29 13.56 -12.52
C ASN A 397 -17.35 14.59 -12.14
N ILE A 398 -17.15 15.29 -11.02
CA ILE A 398 -17.95 16.45 -10.63
C ILE A 398 -17.21 17.68 -11.12
N VAL A 399 -17.88 18.54 -11.88
CA VAL A 399 -17.31 19.77 -12.43
C VAL A 399 -18.09 20.94 -11.88
N TYR A 400 -17.36 21.90 -11.31
CA TYR A 400 -17.97 23.10 -10.78
C TYR A 400 -18.35 24.06 -11.90
N GLY A 401 -19.54 24.62 -11.77
CA GLY A 401 -19.98 25.74 -12.58
C GLY A 401 -19.04 26.93 -12.42
N THR A 402 -18.93 27.78 -13.44
CA THR A 402 -18.08 28.96 -13.32
C THR A 402 -18.43 30.10 -14.26
N THR A 403 -18.33 31.32 -13.73
CA THR A 403 -18.39 32.55 -14.54
C THR A 403 -17.04 32.94 -15.17
N ASP A 404 -15.94 32.26 -14.81
CA ASP A 404 -14.62 32.49 -15.42
C ASP A 404 -14.50 31.89 -16.83
N GLY A 405 -15.46 31.04 -17.21
CA GLY A 405 -15.60 30.42 -18.53
C GLY A 405 -14.88 29.08 -18.67
N PHE A 406 -15.36 28.26 -19.60
CA PHE A 406 -14.81 26.94 -19.89
C PHE A 406 -13.89 26.96 -21.13
N PRO A 407 -12.88 26.08 -21.18
CA PRO A 407 -12.10 25.90 -22.40
C PRO A 407 -12.96 25.27 -23.51
N SER A 408 -12.60 25.48 -24.78
CA SER A 408 -13.29 24.85 -25.92
C SER A 408 -13.24 23.31 -25.88
N GLU A 409 -12.22 22.76 -25.23
CA GLU A 409 -12.04 21.33 -24.99
C GLU A 409 -11.72 21.14 -23.51
N PHE A 410 -12.46 20.28 -22.81
CA PHE A 410 -12.30 19.98 -21.39
C PHE A 410 -11.95 18.50 -21.20
N ASP A 411 -10.94 18.18 -20.38
CA ASP A 411 -10.54 16.81 -20.09
C ASP A 411 -10.22 16.54 -18.60
N ARG A 412 -9.89 15.28 -18.25
CA ARG A 412 -9.66 14.87 -16.84
C ARG A 412 -8.57 15.66 -16.15
N ALA A 413 -7.53 16.02 -16.90
CA ALA A 413 -6.36 16.68 -16.32
C ALA A 413 -6.68 18.12 -15.89
N ASP A 414 -7.83 18.65 -16.31
CA ASP A 414 -8.30 19.97 -15.90
C ASP A 414 -8.91 19.96 -14.49
N ILE A 415 -9.32 18.81 -13.94
CA ILE A 415 -9.96 18.70 -12.61
C ILE A 415 -8.91 18.65 -11.50
N ASP A 416 -8.91 19.64 -10.59
CA ASP A 416 -7.85 19.81 -9.59
C ASP A 416 -8.31 20.11 -8.15
N GLY A 417 -9.60 19.97 -7.84
CA GLY A 417 -10.18 20.29 -6.53
C GLY A 417 -10.69 21.73 -6.41
N THR A 418 -10.28 22.63 -7.31
CA THR A 418 -10.75 24.02 -7.34
C THR A 418 -11.87 24.26 -8.36
N ASN A 419 -11.96 23.42 -9.38
CA ASN A 419 -12.96 23.47 -10.46
C ASN A 419 -13.76 22.17 -10.59
N GLY A 420 -13.69 21.32 -9.57
CA GLY A 420 -14.36 20.03 -9.52
C GLY A 420 -13.51 18.99 -8.81
N PHE A 421 -14.04 17.77 -8.71
CA PHE A 421 -13.35 16.62 -8.14
C PHE A 421 -13.74 15.31 -8.82
N LEU A 422 -12.92 14.30 -8.61
CA LEU A 422 -13.06 12.97 -9.21
C LEU A 422 -13.49 11.93 -8.19
N ILE A 423 -14.37 11.00 -8.57
CA ILE A 423 -14.58 9.73 -7.87
C ILE A 423 -13.95 8.60 -8.72
N ASP A 424 -12.78 8.11 -8.28
CA ASP A 424 -11.98 7.11 -9.00
C ASP A 424 -12.41 5.66 -8.66
N ASP A 425 -11.81 4.68 -9.36
CA ASP A 425 -12.08 3.24 -9.17
C ASP A 425 -13.55 2.85 -9.37
N MET A 426 -14.14 3.41 -10.43
CA MET A 426 -15.42 2.98 -10.95
C MET A 426 -15.19 2.04 -12.14
N ASP A 427 -16.01 0.99 -12.28
CA ASP A 427 -15.97 0.07 -13.44
C ASP A 427 -17.22 0.33 -14.29
N HIS A 428 -17.16 1.37 -15.12
CA HIS A 428 -18.29 1.83 -15.91
C HIS A 428 -18.17 1.50 -17.40
N SER A 429 -19.32 1.33 -18.05
CA SER A 429 -19.43 1.26 -19.50
C SER A 429 -20.67 1.99 -20.04
N ASN A 430 -20.67 2.21 -21.35
CA ASN A 430 -21.47 3.15 -22.15
C ASN A 430 -23.00 2.95 -22.22
N VAL A 431 -23.69 2.37 -21.23
CA VAL A 431 -25.12 2.00 -21.39
C VAL A 431 -25.96 2.29 -20.13
N GLY A 432 -26.69 3.42 -20.12
CA GLY A 432 -27.70 3.77 -19.10
C GLY A 432 -27.61 5.22 -18.62
N ARG A 433 -28.45 5.64 -17.65
CA ARG A 433 -28.24 6.85 -16.84
C ARG A 433 -27.80 6.44 -15.43
N PRO A 434 -26.52 6.09 -15.23
CA PRO A 434 -26.00 5.69 -13.93
C PRO A 434 -25.72 6.87 -13.00
N ILE A 435 -26.19 8.09 -13.31
CA ILE A 435 -25.98 9.31 -12.53
C ILE A 435 -27.24 10.19 -12.57
N ASP A 436 -27.52 10.87 -11.46
CA ASP A 436 -28.53 11.95 -11.36
C ASP A 436 -28.22 12.82 -10.12
N GLY A 437 -28.80 14.02 -9.99
CA GLY A 437 -28.52 14.90 -8.85
C GLY A 437 -29.30 16.21 -8.84
N GLY A 438 -28.88 17.14 -7.96
CA GLY A 438 -29.48 18.47 -7.84
C GLY A 438 -30.80 18.49 -7.07
N LYS A 439 -30.97 17.57 -6.11
CA LYS A 439 -32.23 17.31 -5.38
C LYS A 439 -31.93 16.89 -3.94
N ASP A 440 -32.80 17.22 -2.99
CA ASP A 440 -32.60 16.99 -1.55
C ASP A 440 -33.31 15.72 -1.06
N PHE A 441 -32.58 14.60 -0.95
CA PHE A 441 -33.07 13.30 -0.51
C PHE A 441 -33.16 13.19 1.03
N ASN A 442 -32.25 13.84 1.75
CA ASN A 442 -32.12 13.71 3.20
C ASN A 442 -32.84 14.83 3.98
N GLY A 443 -33.37 15.85 3.30
CA GLY A 443 -34.12 16.96 3.86
C GLY A 443 -33.28 18.06 4.52
N ASP A 444 -31.98 18.11 4.26
CA ASP A 444 -31.09 19.15 4.83
C ASP A 444 -31.14 20.49 4.07
N GLY A 445 -31.85 20.52 2.94
CA GLY A 445 -32.03 21.68 2.09
C GLY A 445 -30.91 21.87 1.07
N LEU A 446 -30.03 20.89 0.91
CA LEU A 446 -28.87 20.91 0.02
C LEU A 446 -29.05 19.88 -1.10
N ASP A 447 -28.38 20.12 -2.23
CA ASP A 447 -28.52 19.26 -3.40
C ASP A 447 -27.66 17.99 -3.28
N ASP A 448 -28.31 16.83 -3.34
CA ASP A 448 -27.70 15.50 -3.32
C ASP A 448 -27.48 14.98 -4.74
N PHE A 449 -26.64 13.94 -4.86
CA PHE A 449 -26.48 13.22 -6.12
C PHE A 449 -26.33 11.71 -5.94
N ILE A 450 -26.74 10.95 -6.95
CA ILE A 450 -26.73 9.49 -6.98
C ILE A 450 -25.89 8.98 -8.15
N PHE A 451 -25.14 7.91 -7.92
CA PHE A 451 -24.38 7.24 -8.98
C PHE A 451 -24.27 5.72 -8.77
N GLY A 452 -24.00 4.98 -9.84
CA GLY A 452 -23.89 3.51 -9.78
C GLY A 452 -22.84 2.92 -10.72
N GLU A 453 -22.33 1.75 -10.36
CA GLU A 453 -21.35 1.01 -11.16
C GLU A 453 -22.01 0.31 -12.36
N TRP A 454 -21.33 0.15 -13.51
CA TRP A 454 -21.87 -0.57 -14.67
C TRP A 454 -20.91 -1.62 -15.22
N THR A 455 -20.99 -2.82 -14.67
CA THR A 455 -20.64 -4.04 -15.41
C THR A 455 -21.74 -5.08 -15.20
N TYR A 456 -21.68 -6.22 -15.89
CA TYR A 456 -22.48 -7.40 -15.52
C TYR A 456 -22.21 -7.90 -14.08
N ARG A 457 -21.40 -7.17 -13.29
CA ARG A 457 -20.99 -7.39 -11.92
C ARG A 457 -21.21 -6.17 -11.01
N SER A 458 -21.91 -5.10 -11.42
CA SER A 458 -22.16 -3.92 -10.56
C SER A 458 -22.55 -4.34 -9.15
N GLU A 459 -21.77 -3.91 -8.15
CA GLU A 459 -21.92 -4.41 -6.79
C GLU A 459 -22.79 -3.48 -5.95
N SER A 460 -22.78 -2.16 -6.20
CA SER A 460 -23.52 -1.16 -5.42
C SER A 460 -23.96 0.10 -6.20
N VAL A 461 -24.95 0.79 -5.66
CA VAL A 461 -25.36 2.17 -5.98
C VAL A 461 -25.03 3.06 -4.78
N TYR A 462 -24.72 4.34 -5.01
CA TYR A 462 -24.30 5.29 -3.99
C TYR A 462 -25.14 6.56 -4.09
N VAL A 463 -25.61 7.08 -2.96
CA VAL A 463 -26.21 8.41 -2.84
C VAL A 463 -25.27 9.26 -1.98
N VAL A 464 -24.96 10.47 -2.41
CA VAL A 464 -24.11 11.43 -1.72
C VAL A 464 -24.99 12.59 -1.29
N PHE A 465 -24.97 12.91 0.01
CA PHE A 465 -25.72 14.03 0.52
C PHE A 465 -24.94 15.33 0.34
N GLY A 466 -25.60 16.35 -0.20
CA GLY A 466 -25.09 17.66 -0.52
C GLY A 466 -24.56 18.42 0.68
N GLY A 467 -23.93 19.57 0.41
CA GLY A 467 -23.50 20.48 1.46
C GLY A 467 -22.01 20.74 1.58
N ASP A 468 -21.69 21.74 2.40
CA ASP A 468 -20.33 22.13 2.74
C ASP A 468 -19.68 21.18 3.76
N HIS A 469 -20.28 20.00 3.97
CA HIS A 469 -19.75 18.89 4.75
C HIS A 469 -18.27 18.57 4.44
N TYR A 470 -17.77 19.04 3.30
CA TYR A 470 -16.40 18.86 2.82
C TYR A 470 -15.71 20.16 2.37
N ALA A 471 -16.29 21.33 2.64
CA ALA A 471 -15.96 22.56 1.94
C ALA A 471 -15.79 23.75 2.91
N ILE A 472 -14.65 24.44 2.85
CA ILE A 472 -14.24 25.44 3.86
C ILE A 472 -14.59 26.89 3.45
N PRO A 473 -15.28 27.71 4.27
CA PRO A 473 -15.43 29.13 3.98
C PRO A 473 -14.19 29.94 4.40
N PHE A 474 -13.25 30.16 3.48
CA PHE A 474 -12.16 31.12 3.67
C PHE A 474 -12.56 32.48 3.07
N HIS A 475 -12.70 33.51 3.91
CA HIS A 475 -12.78 34.90 3.45
C HIS A 475 -11.54 35.67 3.93
N ASP A 476 -10.97 36.51 3.07
CA ASP A 476 -9.68 37.21 3.25
C ASP A 476 -9.44 37.97 4.56
N ASP A 477 -10.48 38.22 5.36
CA ASP A 477 -10.39 38.96 6.61
C ASP A 477 -10.35 38.09 7.89
N TYR A 478 -10.71 36.79 7.87
CA TYR A 478 -10.82 35.91 9.08
C TYR A 478 -10.78 34.39 8.77
N PRO A 479 -10.35 33.51 9.70
CA PRO A 479 -9.97 33.76 11.10
C PRO A 479 -8.47 34.09 11.33
N LYS A 480 -8.16 34.71 12.48
CA LYS A 480 -6.80 35.21 12.81
C LYS A 480 -6.39 34.92 14.26
N LEU A 481 -5.10 34.63 14.50
CA LEU A 481 -4.54 34.49 15.84
C LEU A 481 -4.07 35.85 16.39
N GLU A 482 -4.46 36.17 17.62
CA GLU A 482 -4.05 37.34 18.37
C GLU A 482 -3.50 36.96 19.76
N ASN A 483 -2.69 37.82 20.38
CA ASN A 483 -2.20 37.67 21.77
C ASN A 483 -1.42 36.38 22.11
N ILE A 484 -0.55 35.90 21.22
CA ILE A 484 0.27 34.68 21.40
C ILE A 484 1.33 34.85 22.51
N THR A 485 1.40 33.90 23.44
CA THR A 485 2.35 33.83 24.56
C THR A 485 2.75 32.36 24.83
N THR A 486 3.78 32.12 25.66
CA THR A 486 4.15 30.76 26.12
C THR A 486 3.08 30.07 26.98
N GLU A 487 1.98 30.75 27.31
CA GLU A 487 0.85 30.23 28.09
C GLU A 487 -0.48 30.21 27.29
N GLY A 488 -0.51 30.62 26.00
CA GLY A 488 -1.73 30.64 25.18
C GLY A 488 -1.83 31.74 24.11
N PHE A 489 -2.95 31.78 23.36
CA PHE A 489 -3.29 32.73 22.29
C PHE A 489 -4.82 33.07 22.24
N SER A 490 -5.31 33.82 21.26
CA SER A 490 -6.75 34.07 21.01
C SER A 490 -7.07 33.94 19.52
N LEU A 491 -8.06 33.14 19.14
CA LEU A 491 -8.54 32.96 17.77
C LEU A 491 -9.71 33.91 17.48
N LEU A 492 -9.59 34.80 16.50
CA LEU A 492 -10.65 35.72 16.10
C LEU A 492 -11.45 35.10 14.93
N VAL A 493 -12.64 34.61 15.24
CA VAL A 493 -13.60 34.02 14.28
C VAL A 493 -14.70 35.06 14.02
N ASN A 494 -14.91 35.48 12.77
CA ASN A 494 -15.96 36.45 12.41
C ASN A 494 -16.99 35.80 11.49
N ALA A 495 -17.62 34.72 11.97
CA ALA A 495 -18.74 34.10 11.29
C ALA A 495 -19.96 35.04 11.30
N LYS A 496 -20.77 34.99 10.22
CA LYS A 496 -22.06 35.70 10.14
C LYS A 496 -23.06 35.12 11.15
N GLU A 497 -22.81 33.89 11.61
CA GLU A 497 -23.66 33.06 12.45
C GLU A 497 -23.04 32.79 13.82
N LYS A 498 -23.81 32.22 14.75
CA LYS A 498 -23.34 31.77 16.07
C LYS A 498 -23.08 30.28 16.01
N GLY A 499 -22.17 29.80 16.84
CA GLY A 499 -21.74 28.40 16.82
C GLY A 499 -20.66 28.11 17.86
N LYS A 500 -20.06 26.92 17.84
CA LYS A 500 -18.98 26.44 18.70
C LYS A 500 -17.70 26.23 17.92
N VAL A 501 -16.55 26.37 18.57
CA VAL A 501 -15.26 25.95 18.01
C VAL A 501 -14.87 24.62 18.62
N ASN A 502 -14.90 23.57 17.81
CA ASN A 502 -14.45 22.21 18.14
C ASN A 502 -13.01 22.00 17.66
N TYR A 503 -12.38 20.90 18.04
CA TYR A 503 -11.01 20.60 17.59
C TYR A 503 -10.81 19.11 17.36
N ALA A 504 -9.82 18.77 16.53
CA ALA A 504 -9.30 17.43 16.41
C ALA A 504 -7.77 17.46 16.33
N VAL A 505 -7.15 16.35 16.71
CA VAL A 505 -5.70 16.18 16.79
C VAL A 505 -5.34 14.91 16.04
N PHE A 506 -4.71 15.05 14.88
CA PHE A 506 -4.33 13.92 14.02
C PHE A 506 -2.81 13.78 13.96
N GLU A 507 -2.26 12.58 13.81
CA GLU A 507 -0.80 12.38 13.68
C GLU A 507 -0.32 12.62 12.22
N SER A 508 0.10 13.84 11.85
CA SER A 508 0.53 14.45 10.56
C SER A 508 1.25 13.64 9.43
N SER A 509 1.40 12.33 9.48
CA SER A 509 2.06 11.54 8.41
C SER A 509 1.13 10.82 7.43
N THR A 510 -0.19 11.05 7.43
CA THR A 510 -1.06 10.50 6.39
C THR A 510 -1.92 11.58 5.74
N TYR A 511 -2.23 11.41 4.46
CA TYR A 511 -3.34 12.13 3.86
C TYR A 511 -4.61 11.67 4.58
N TYR A 512 -5.00 12.40 5.61
CA TYR A 512 -6.21 12.08 6.35
C TYR A 512 -7.40 12.67 5.60
N THR A 513 -8.33 11.81 5.21
CA THR A 513 -9.73 12.19 5.25
C THR A 513 -10.08 12.33 6.73
N VAL A 514 -10.42 13.54 7.17
CA VAL A 514 -10.87 13.80 8.54
C VAL A 514 -11.94 12.75 8.90
N ASP A 515 -11.69 11.92 9.93
CA ASP A 515 -12.73 11.08 10.54
C ASP A 515 -13.39 11.92 11.64
N TYR A 516 -14.64 12.29 11.41
CA TYR A 516 -15.32 13.33 12.19
C TYR A 516 -15.81 12.80 13.55
N GLU A 517 -15.69 11.49 13.82
CA GLU A 517 -15.85 10.93 15.16
C GLU A 517 -14.68 11.30 16.11
N GLU A 518 -13.56 11.81 15.59
CA GLU A 518 -12.40 12.26 16.38
C GLU A 518 -12.44 13.75 16.75
N ILE A 519 -13.46 14.49 16.28
CA ILE A 519 -13.65 15.91 16.63
C ILE A 519 -14.22 15.99 18.06
N ASN A 520 -13.40 16.49 18.97
CA ASN A 520 -13.77 16.71 20.36
C ASN A 520 -14.62 18.00 20.51
N GLU A 521 -15.68 17.93 21.33
CA GLU A 521 -16.54 19.07 21.64
C GLU A 521 -15.71 20.22 22.25
N GLY A 522 -15.83 21.41 21.67
CA GLY A 522 -15.21 22.61 22.16
C GLY A 522 -16.22 23.69 22.57
N THR A 523 -15.79 24.93 22.49
CA THR A 523 -16.36 26.08 23.25
C THR A 523 -17.26 26.99 22.41
N ASP A 524 -18.32 27.53 23.01
CA ASP A 524 -19.29 28.43 22.36
C ASP A 524 -18.69 29.79 21.91
N ALA A 525 -18.96 30.18 20.66
CA ALA A 525 -18.70 31.51 20.10
C ALA A 525 -19.96 32.41 20.13
N VAL A 526 -19.81 33.68 20.51
CA VAL A 526 -20.93 34.64 20.61
C VAL A 526 -20.74 35.82 19.67
N LEU A 527 -21.57 35.86 18.62
CA LEU A 527 -21.83 36.91 17.62
C LEU A 527 -20.96 38.20 17.75
N GLN A 528 -20.04 38.36 16.79
CA GLN A 528 -18.97 39.36 16.69
C GLN A 528 -18.01 39.42 17.92
N GLY A 529 -16.96 38.58 17.93
CA GLY A 529 -15.86 38.69 18.92
C GLY A 529 -14.86 37.53 18.97
N SER A 530 -13.65 37.81 19.48
CA SER A 530 -12.48 36.89 19.65
C SER A 530 -12.69 35.78 20.68
N PHE A 531 -12.11 34.60 20.41
CA PHE A 531 -12.12 33.41 21.25
C PHE A 531 -10.74 33.15 21.92
N PRO A 532 -10.59 33.29 23.26
CA PRO A 532 -9.29 33.11 23.93
C PRO A 532 -8.95 31.65 24.25
N ILE A 533 -7.80 31.15 23.79
CA ILE A 533 -7.28 29.79 24.03
C ILE A 533 -6.04 29.85 24.93
N ASN A 534 -6.08 29.29 26.15
CA ASN A 534 -4.93 29.37 27.07
C ASN A 534 -4.80 28.15 27.98
N THR A 535 -3.64 27.97 28.64
CA THR A 535 -3.32 26.81 29.50
C THR A 535 -4.22 26.63 30.73
N LYS A 536 -5.21 27.49 30.96
CA LYS A 536 -6.23 27.34 32.01
C LYS A 536 -7.59 26.93 31.47
N ASP A 537 -7.74 26.90 30.14
CA ASP A 537 -8.90 26.32 29.51
C ASP A 537 -8.84 24.80 29.70
N THR A 538 -9.90 24.21 30.22
CA THR A 538 -9.91 22.80 30.59
C THR A 538 -9.94 21.90 29.37
N GLU A 539 -10.52 22.36 28.26
CA GLU A 539 -10.65 21.56 27.04
C GLU A 539 -9.35 21.53 26.20
N ILE A 540 -8.53 22.60 26.20
CA ILE A 540 -7.22 22.57 25.51
C ILE A 540 -6.20 21.64 26.20
N ILE A 541 -6.39 21.35 27.49
CA ILE A 541 -5.54 20.36 28.18
C ILE A 541 -5.83 18.94 27.68
N ASN A 542 -7.05 18.67 27.21
CA ASN A 542 -7.43 17.38 26.64
C ASN A 542 -6.77 17.17 25.27
N VAL A 543 -6.76 18.20 24.39
CA VAL A 543 -5.96 18.24 23.13
C VAL A 543 -4.51 17.81 23.40
N ILE A 544 -3.89 18.39 24.43
CA ILE A 544 -2.48 18.15 24.74
C ILE A 544 -2.25 16.77 25.34
N ASP A 545 -3.19 16.24 26.11
CA ASP A 545 -3.11 14.89 26.67
C ASP A 545 -3.31 13.81 25.57
N GLU A 546 -3.86 14.17 24.40
CA GLU A 546 -3.99 13.30 23.21
C GLU A 546 -2.72 13.25 22.34
N LEU A 547 -1.84 14.25 22.43
CA LEU A 547 -0.56 14.27 21.73
C LEU A 547 0.40 13.22 22.32
N LYS A 548 0.70 12.16 21.58
CA LYS A 548 1.80 11.22 21.87
C LYS A 548 3.13 11.85 21.46
N SER A 549 4.23 11.36 21.97
CA SER A 549 5.58 11.86 21.66
C SER A 549 6.15 11.26 20.38
N SER A 550 7.07 11.95 19.71
CA SER A 550 7.67 11.56 18.41
C SER A 550 6.72 11.52 17.22
N SER A 551 5.47 11.93 17.43
CA SER A 551 4.48 12.03 16.39
C SER A 551 4.37 13.49 15.97
N GLN A 552 4.39 13.70 14.67
CA GLN A 552 3.98 14.94 14.07
C GLN A 552 2.45 14.98 14.14
N TYR A 553 1.84 16.12 14.44
CA TYR A 553 0.41 16.27 14.56
C TYR A 553 -0.11 17.45 13.77
N ASP A 554 -1.26 17.26 13.14
CA ASP A 554 -2.07 18.34 12.62
C ASP A 554 -3.19 18.59 13.63
N VAL A 555 -3.28 19.80 14.15
CA VAL A 555 -4.33 20.20 15.09
C VAL A 555 -5.29 21.10 14.34
N HIS A 556 -6.48 20.60 14.07
CA HIS A 556 -7.51 21.29 13.32
C HIS A 556 -8.55 21.83 14.28
N PHE A 557 -9.04 23.03 13.99
CA PHE A 557 -10.14 23.66 14.69
C PHE A 557 -11.30 23.79 13.72
N TYR A 558 -12.47 23.39 14.17
CA TYR A 558 -13.70 23.38 13.39
C TYR A 558 -14.68 24.37 14.00
N PHE A 559 -15.46 25.03 13.17
CA PHE A 559 -16.64 25.76 13.62
C PHE A 559 -17.87 24.92 13.32
N GLU A 560 -18.68 24.70 14.35
CA GLU A 560 -20.00 24.11 14.28
C GLU A 560 -21.03 25.21 14.47
N ASP A 561 -21.90 25.48 13.51
CA ASP A 561 -22.96 26.48 13.69
C ASP A 561 -24.19 25.93 14.45
N ASP A 562 -25.18 26.81 14.72
CA ASP A 562 -26.42 26.43 15.39
C ASP A 562 -27.31 25.47 14.56
N ALA A 563 -26.95 25.19 13.30
CA ALA A 563 -27.62 24.24 12.39
C ALA A 563 -26.86 22.90 12.26
N ASN A 564 -25.79 22.69 13.03
CA ASN A 564 -24.88 21.52 12.97
C ASN A 564 -24.06 21.43 11.67
N ASN A 565 -23.82 22.54 10.96
CA ASN A 565 -22.85 22.55 9.87
C ASN A 565 -21.43 22.61 10.45
N PHE A 566 -20.50 21.82 9.91
CA PHE A 566 -19.13 21.70 10.41
C PHE A 566 -18.11 22.06 9.32
N GLY A 567 -17.36 23.13 9.55
CA GLY A 567 -16.26 23.53 8.68
C GLY A 567 -14.97 23.69 9.46
N GLU A 568 -13.85 23.20 8.92
CA GLU A 568 -12.55 23.53 9.47
C GLU A 568 -12.29 25.03 9.32
N ILE A 569 -11.97 25.72 10.41
CA ILE A 569 -11.71 27.17 10.39
C ILE A 569 -10.24 27.52 10.52
N PHE A 570 -9.43 26.67 11.14
CA PHE A 570 -8.01 26.93 11.34
C PHE A 570 -7.29 25.64 11.69
N SER A 571 -6.14 25.37 11.10
CA SER A 571 -5.26 24.29 11.54
C SER A 571 -3.87 24.76 11.90
N PHE A 572 -3.22 23.95 12.73
CA PHE A 572 -1.78 23.89 12.84
C PHE A 572 -1.33 22.58 12.22
N GLU A 573 -0.82 22.66 11.01
CA GLU A 573 -0.20 21.51 10.36
C GLU A 573 1.23 21.30 10.93
N ASP A 574 1.71 20.08 10.86
CA ASP A 574 3.09 19.68 11.08
C ASP A 574 3.64 19.93 12.51
N ILE A 575 2.80 19.84 13.54
CA ILE A 575 3.25 20.02 14.94
C ILE A 575 4.01 18.78 15.43
N GLU A 576 5.34 18.85 15.45
CA GLU A 576 6.17 17.75 15.98
C GLU A 576 6.22 17.73 17.52
N THR A 577 5.78 16.62 18.10
CA THR A 577 6.07 16.29 19.48
C THR A 577 7.44 15.62 19.56
N LEU A 578 8.31 16.04 20.49
CA LEU A 578 9.61 15.39 20.67
C LEU A 578 9.46 14.02 21.38
N PHE A 579 10.30 13.03 21.00
CA PHE A 579 10.19 11.56 21.23
C PHE A 579 9.89 11.03 22.65
N ASP A 580 9.39 9.78 22.74
CA ASP A 580 9.02 9.11 24.01
C ASP A 580 10.27 8.68 24.80
N PRO A 581 10.52 9.22 26.00
CA PRO A 581 11.65 8.79 26.81
C PRO A 581 11.54 7.33 27.31
N GLU A 582 10.37 6.70 27.31
CA GLU A 582 10.21 5.30 27.73
C GLU A 582 10.55 4.30 26.62
N SER A 583 10.41 4.66 25.33
CA SER A 583 10.78 3.80 24.20
C SER A 583 12.20 4.06 23.66
N ALA A 584 12.89 5.09 24.15
CA ALA A 584 14.21 5.48 23.65
C ALA A 584 15.32 4.46 23.99
N PHE A 585 16.28 4.33 23.07
CA PHE A 585 17.57 3.70 23.34
C PHE A 585 18.48 4.70 24.08
N VAL A 586 18.91 4.35 25.29
CA VAL A 586 19.60 5.29 26.19
C VAL A 586 20.99 4.78 26.55
N THR A 587 21.98 5.63 26.31
CA THR A 587 23.39 5.33 26.56
C THR A 587 24.06 6.43 27.37
N THR A 588 25.09 6.05 28.14
CA THR A 588 25.93 7.01 28.87
C THR A 588 27.35 7.01 28.29
N TRP A 589 27.85 8.21 28.04
CA TRP A 589 29.15 8.47 27.44
C TRP A 589 30.00 9.35 28.34
N ASP A 590 31.29 9.03 28.46
CA ASP A 590 32.29 9.93 29.05
C ASP A 590 33.16 10.50 27.94
N THR A 591 32.98 11.80 27.67
CA THR A 591 33.71 12.47 26.59
C THR A 591 35.19 12.64 26.90
N GLU A 592 35.62 12.45 28.17
CA GLU A 592 37.01 12.61 28.60
C GLU A 592 37.87 11.36 28.38
N GLU A 593 37.28 10.20 28.08
CA GLU A 593 38.00 8.97 27.74
C GLU A 593 38.80 9.13 26.42
N GLU A 594 39.95 8.45 26.32
CA GLU A 594 40.82 8.56 25.14
C GLU A 594 40.09 8.08 23.88
N GLY A 595 40.07 8.91 22.84
CA GLY A 595 39.43 8.61 21.57
C GLY A 595 39.92 9.54 20.44
N ASP A 596 39.35 9.36 19.26
CA ASP A 596 39.66 10.13 18.06
C ASP A 596 38.94 11.50 18.05
N THR A 597 37.74 11.60 18.63
CA THR A 597 37.00 12.88 18.80
C THR A 597 37.49 13.69 19.99
N ASN A 598 37.25 15.01 19.98
CA ASN A 598 37.68 15.90 21.07
C ASN A 598 37.03 15.55 22.41
N ASN A 599 37.57 16.08 23.51
CA ASN A 599 37.12 15.77 24.88
C ASN A 599 35.74 16.35 25.23
N ASP A 600 35.11 17.10 24.34
CA ASP A 600 33.75 17.63 24.42
C ASP A 600 32.86 17.07 23.30
N GLN A 601 33.26 15.94 22.69
CA GLN A 601 32.59 15.37 21.53
C GLN A 601 32.46 13.85 21.60
N ILE A 602 31.40 13.36 20.96
CA ILE A 602 31.25 11.96 20.55
C ILE A 602 30.80 11.90 19.08
N GLU A 603 31.09 10.80 18.41
CA GLU A 603 30.55 10.48 17.08
C GLU A 603 29.60 9.27 17.20
N LEU A 604 28.37 9.43 16.75
CA LEU A 604 27.38 8.37 16.64
C LEU A 604 27.24 7.95 15.18
N ARG A 605 27.13 6.64 14.93
CA ARG A 605 26.72 6.13 13.61
C ARG A 605 25.48 5.29 13.78
N VAL A 606 24.40 5.82 13.23
CA VAL A 606 23.06 5.27 13.38
C VAL A 606 22.40 5.17 12.00
N SER A 607 21.70 4.08 11.79
CA SER A 607 20.77 3.89 10.67
C SER A 607 19.34 3.79 11.20
N GLY A 608 18.37 4.09 10.34
CA GLY A 608 16.95 4.16 10.74
C GLY A 608 16.17 5.26 10.01
N GLY A 609 16.86 6.11 9.24
CA GLY A 609 16.27 7.26 8.57
C GLY A 609 16.85 8.55 9.09
N TYR A 610 16.04 9.61 9.08
CA TYR A 610 16.31 10.81 9.87
C TYR A 610 15.83 10.58 11.30
N TYR A 611 16.61 11.05 12.27
CA TYR A 611 16.34 10.88 13.68
C TYR A 611 16.82 12.10 14.45
N ASP A 612 16.15 12.36 15.56
CA ASP A 612 16.56 13.40 16.49
C ASP A 612 17.44 12.81 17.58
N ILE A 613 18.39 13.61 18.06
CA ILE A 613 19.24 13.23 19.18
C ILE A 613 19.02 14.21 20.31
N TYR A 614 18.54 13.70 21.44
CA TYR A 614 18.56 14.46 22.68
C TYR A 614 19.74 14.05 23.53
N TRP A 615 20.31 15.04 24.19
CA TRP A 615 21.36 14.81 25.17
C TRP A 615 21.17 15.72 26.37
N GLU A 616 21.57 15.21 27.52
CA GLU A 616 21.65 15.98 28.75
C GLU A 616 22.87 15.62 29.58
N LYS A 617 23.39 16.60 30.30
CA LYS A 617 24.51 16.37 31.20
C LYS A 617 24.03 15.66 32.46
N VAL A 618 24.58 14.48 32.76
CA VAL A 618 24.15 13.63 33.90
C VAL A 618 24.23 14.37 35.25
N THR A 619 25.16 15.30 35.39
CA THR A 619 25.36 16.06 36.64
C THR A 619 24.55 17.36 36.73
N ASP A 620 24.00 17.86 35.62
CA ASP A 620 23.16 19.07 35.55
C ASP A 620 22.23 19.01 34.31
N PRO A 621 21.00 18.48 34.44
CA PRO A 621 20.07 18.31 33.32
C PRO A 621 19.58 19.63 32.70
N SER A 622 19.86 20.79 33.31
CA SER A 622 19.58 22.08 32.68
C SER A 622 20.52 22.38 31.50
N VAL A 623 21.63 21.63 31.40
CA VAL A 623 22.52 21.61 30.25
C VAL A 623 22.09 20.46 29.35
N ASN A 624 21.24 20.78 28.38
CA ASN A 624 20.67 19.85 27.41
C ASN A 624 20.62 20.46 26.00
N GLY A 625 20.30 19.62 25.03
CA GLY A 625 20.07 20.07 23.66
C GLY A 625 19.46 18.98 22.80
N VAL A 626 18.96 19.41 21.64
CA VAL A 626 18.42 18.56 20.59
C VAL A 626 19.19 18.82 19.31
N LEU A 627 19.51 17.76 18.58
CA LEU A 627 19.97 17.80 17.20
C LEU A 627 18.88 17.18 16.34
N GLU A 628 18.21 18.00 15.53
CA GLU A 628 17.07 17.60 14.69
C GLU A 628 17.54 17.08 13.33
N ASP A 629 16.79 16.19 12.69
CA ASP A 629 17.01 15.71 11.31
C ASP A 629 18.41 15.11 11.07
N GLN A 630 18.94 14.40 12.06
CA GLN A 630 20.25 13.75 11.94
C GLN A 630 20.11 12.46 11.13
N SER A 631 21.13 12.12 10.35
CA SER A 631 21.17 10.84 9.64
C SER A 631 22.60 10.34 9.50
N GLY A 632 22.77 9.03 9.54
CA GLY A 632 24.08 8.40 9.38
C GLY A 632 25.06 8.75 10.50
N THR A 633 26.17 9.40 10.13
CA THR A 633 27.26 9.74 11.06
C THR A 633 27.09 11.16 11.60
N THR A 634 26.92 11.27 12.92
CA THR A 634 26.64 12.53 13.60
C THR A 634 27.64 12.79 14.71
N THR A 635 28.30 13.95 14.67
CA THR A 635 29.17 14.40 15.78
C THR A 635 28.39 15.33 16.71
N ILE A 636 28.22 14.92 17.96
CA ILE A 636 27.66 15.78 19.00
C ILE A 636 28.79 16.58 19.62
N THR A 637 28.62 17.90 19.71
CA THR A 637 29.55 18.79 20.44
C THR A 637 28.84 19.35 21.66
N PHE A 638 29.30 18.94 22.84
CA PHE A 638 28.73 19.36 24.10
C PHE A 638 29.29 20.72 24.55
N PRO A 639 28.56 21.48 25.38
CA PRO A 639 29.03 22.79 25.85
C PRO A 639 30.35 22.74 26.65
N GLU A 640 30.64 21.60 27.29
CA GLU A 640 31.88 21.33 28.03
C GLU A 640 32.13 19.81 28.17
N PRO A 641 33.38 19.37 28.40
CA PRO A 641 33.68 17.96 28.71
C PRO A 641 32.88 17.39 29.90
N GLY A 642 32.60 16.09 29.85
CA GLY A 642 32.05 15.33 30.97
C GLY A 642 31.18 14.15 30.54
N VAL A 643 30.31 13.72 31.46
CA VAL A 643 29.44 12.56 31.27
C VAL A 643 28.05 13.00 30.82
N TYR A 644 27.61 12.44 29.69
CA TYR A 644 26.33 12.77 29.05
C TYR A 644 25.49 11.52 28.84
N GLN A 645 24.20 11.67 29.08
CA GLN A 645 23.20 10.71 28.64
C GLN A 645 22.73 11.12 27.26
N VAL A 646 22.65 10.14 26.36
CA VAL A 646 22.23 10.32 24.98
C VAL A 646 21.06 9.40 24.72
N SER A 647 19.98 9.98 24.20
CA SER A 647 18.74 9.29 23.88
C SER A 647 18.52 9.33 22.38
N LEU A 648 18.28 8.14 21.82
CA LEU A 648 17.93 7.94 20.42
C LEU A 648 16.53 7.33 20.32
N PRO A 649 15.71 7.71 19.32
CA PRO A 649 14.33 7.25 19.19
C PRO A 649 14.25 5.77 18.78
N GLU A 650 13.07 5.17 18.93
CA GLU A 650 12.79 3.78 18.55
C GLU A 650 12.93 3.49 17.05
N SER A 651 12.87 4.52 16.20
CA SER A 651 13.00 4.39 14.74
C SER A 651 14.40 3.96 14.29
N ILE A 652 15.39 3.99 15.18
CA ILE A 652 16.73 3.50 14.87
C ILE A 652 16.70 1.99 14.65
N THR A 653 17.39 1.54 13.62
CA THR A 653 17.44 0.12 13.25
C THR A 653 18.83 -0.48 13.40
N ARG A 654 19.85 0.38 13.55
CA ARG A 654 21.24 -0.01 13.77
C ARG A 654 22.03 1.11 14.45
N PHE A 655 22.88 0.73 15.39
CA PHE A 655 23.91 1.56 15.99
C PHE A 655 25.24 0.81 15.85
N TYR A 656 26.33 1.46 15.44
CA TYR A 656 27.59 0.77 15.20
C TYR A 656 28.82 1.65 15.28
N PHE A 657 29.97 1.03 15.52
CA PHE A 657 31.27 1.70 15.45
C PHE A 657 32.03 1.32 14.18
N PRO A 658 32.80 2.26 13.59
CA PRO A 658 33.66 1.95 12.47
C PRO A 658 34.88 1.14 12.91
N PHE A 659 35.34 0.24 12.03
CA PHE A 659 36.61 -0.44 12.19
C PHE A 659 37.76 0.57 12.41
N TYR A 660 38.63 0.24 13.35
CA TYR A 660 39.85 1.00 13.69
C TYR A 660 39.65 2.37 14.34
N SER A 661 38.46 2.71 14.85
CA SER A 661 38.24 3.88 15.70
C SER A 661 38.66 3.63 17.15
N ASN A 662 39.17 4.67 17.82
CA ASN A 662 39.46 4.66 19.26
C ASN A 662 38.32 5.25 20.11
N ASP A 663 37.32 5.88 19.49
CA ASP A 663 36.14 6.42 20.20
C ASP A 663 35.23 5.39 20.90
N PRO A 664 35.17 4.09 20.55
CA PRO A 664 34.31 3.14 21.24
C PRO A 664 34.58 3.02 22.75
N ALA A 665 35.78 3.40 23.21
CA ALA A 665 36.12 3.42 24.64
C ALA A 665 35.32 4.46 25.45
N LYS A 666 34.75 5.49 24.79
CA LYS A 666 33.94 6.53 25.42
C LYS A 666 32.55 6.06 25.83
N LEU A 667 32.04 4.99 25.22
CA LEU A 667 30.76 4.38 25.60
C LEU A 667 30.94 3.55 26.87
N LEU A 668 30.21 3.92 27.92
CA LEU A 668 30.31 3.26 29.23
C LEU A 668 29.18 2.27 29.45
N THR A 669 27.94 2.68 29.19
CA THR A 669 26.76 1.89 29.52
C THR A 669 25.66 1.99 28.46
N VAL A 670 24.94 0.87 28.33
CA VAL A 670 23.57 0.87 27.81
C VAL A 670 22.65 0.86 29.03
N GLU A 671 21.96 1.98 29.26
CA GLU A 671 21.05 2.16 30.40
C GLU A 671 19.67 1.58 30.10
N GLN A 672 19.25 1.63 28.84
CA GLN A 672 17.96 1.14 28.37
C GLN A 672 18.05 0.75 26.90
N TRP A 673 17.45 -0.38 26.53
CA TRP A 673 17.34 -0.81 25.14
C TRP A 673 16.21 -0.11 24.39
N GLY A 674 15.11 0.16 25.09
CA GLY A 674 13.92 0.78 24.51
C GLY A 674 13.19 -0.15 23.55
N ASP A 675 12.32 0.40 22.73
CA ASP A 675 11.47 -0.36 21.80
C ASP A 675 12.07 -0.45 20.38
N ALA A 676 13.34 -0.07 20.22
CA ALA A 676 14.04 -0.17 18.95
C ALA A 676 14.07 -1.62 18.46
N GLN A 677 13.44 -1.87 17.31
CA GLN A 677 13.50 -3.17 16.63
C GLN A 677 14.78 -3.27 15.82
N TRP A 678 15.79 -3.90 16.42
CA TRP A 678 17.11 -3.97 15.81
C TRP A 678 17.07 -4.84 14.56
N GLN A 679 17.42 -4.27 13.41
CA GLN A 679 17.57 -5.03 12.17
C GLN A 679 18.97 -5.63 12.05
N SER A 680 19.93 -5.03 12.75
CA SER A 680 21.31 -5.50 12.77
C SER A 680 21.99 -5.09 14.05
N MET A 681 22.60 -6.07 14.72
CA MET A 681 23.54 -5.85 15.82
C MET A 681 24.99 -5.85 15.34
N GLU A 682 25.22 -5.84 14.02
CA GLU A 682 26.56 -5.92 13.47
C GLU A 682 27.41 -4.71 13.87
N ASP A 683 28.59 -4.97 14.41
CA ASP A 683 29.57 -3.97 14.85
C ASP A 683 29.10 -3.03 15.98
N MET A 684 27.95 -3.32 16.64
CA MET A 684 27.31 -2.39 17.59
C MET A 684 28.23 -1.95 18.74
N PHE A 685 29.00 -2.87 19.29
CA PHE A 685 29.94 -2.62 20.39
C PHE A 685 31.38 -2.97 20.00
N TYR A 686 31.71 -2.83 18.71
CA TYR A 686 33.06 -3.04 18.22
C TYR A 686 34.05 -2.18 19.01
N GLY A 687 35.05 -2.81 19.65
CA GLY A 687 36.10 -2.13 20.39
C GLY A 687 35.68 -1.47 21.71
N CYS A 688 34.43 -1.62 22.16
CA CYS A 688 33.91 -0.99 23.39
C CYS A 688 34.49 -1.63 24.66
N SER A 689 35.73 -1.26 24.99
CA SER A 689 36.50 -1.91 26.06
C SER A 689 36.05 -1.57 27.48
N ASN A 690 35.26 -0.51 27.66
CA ASN A 690 34.71 -0.05 28.95
C ASN A 690 33.23 -0.43 29.15
N LEU A 691 32.59 -1.04 28.14
CA LEU A 691 31.15 -1.28 28.13
C LEU A 691 30.69 -2.20 29.26
N THR A 692 29.62 -1.77 29.93
CA THR A 692 28.77 -2.61 30.78
C THR A 692 27.31 -2.40 30.44
N ILE A 693 26.47 -3.40 30.64
CA ILE A 693 25.02 -3.33 30.36
C ILE A 693 24.28 -3.49 31.69
N PRO A 694 23.92 -2.38 32.36
CA PRO A 694 23.06 -2.39 33.56
C PRO A 694 21.56 -2.41 33.26
N ALA A 695 21.15 -2.26 31.99
CA ALA A 695 19.76 -2.21 31.56
C ALA A 695 18.89 -3.32 32.17
N ASP A 696 17.69 -2.95 32.63
CA ASP A 696 16.69 -3.87 33.20
C ASP A 696 15.80 -4.50 32.11
N ASP A 697 15.69 -3.84 30.95
CA ASP A 697 15.04 -4.34 29.75
C ASP A 697 16.00 -5.15 28.87
N ILE A 698 15.44 -5.90 27.91
CA ILE A 698 16.20 -6.70 26.93
C ILE A 698 15.98 -6.15 25.52
N PRO A 699 16.96 -6.27 24.61
CA PRO A 699 16.77 -5.81 23.23
C PRO A 699 15.72 -6.66 22.50
N ASP A 700 14.89 -6.02 21.67
CA ASP A 700 14.09 -6.74 20.67
C ASP A 700 15.02 -7.16 19.51
N LEU A 701 15.32 -8.46 19.47
CA LEU A 701 16.19 -9.10 18.47
C LEU A 701 15.39 -9.87 17.42
N SER A 702 14.07 -9.72 17.38
CA SER A 702 13.20 -10.53 16.52
C SER A 702 13.51 -10.38 15.03
N GLU A 703 14.02 -9.23 14.60
CA GLU A 703 14.44 -8.95 13.21
C GLU A 703 15.95 -9.15 12.98
N VAL A 704 16.74 -9.46 14.02
CA VAL A 704 18.18 -9.66 13.90
C VAL A 704 18.48 -11.04 13.35
N THR A 705 19.00 -11.07 12.12
CA THR A 705 19.48 -12.32 11.50
C THR A 705 21.00 -12.49 11.60
N SER A 706 21.73 -11.42 11.95
CA SER A 706 23.20 -11.39 12.07
C SER A 706 23.67 -10.53 13.25
N MET A 707 24.59 -11.09 14.04
CA MET A 707 25.29 -10.40 15.13
C MET A 707 26.80 -10.27 14.85
N ASN A 708 27.16 -10.20 13.56
CA ASN A 708 28.56 -10.21 13.14
C ASN A 708 29.39 -9.10 13.83
N TYR A 709 30.55 -9.45 14.39
CA TYR A 709 31.47 -8.50 15.05
C TYR A 709 30.91 -7.69 16.24
N MET A 710 29.69 -7.95 16.75
CA MET A 710 29.03 -7.10 17.75
C MET A 710 29.92 -6.79 18.98
N PHE A 711 30.62 -7.77 19.54
CA PHE A 711 31.54 -7.60 20.68
C PHE A 711 33.01 -7.79 20.31
N TYR A 712 33.38 -7.62 19.05
CA TYR A 712 34.76 -7.77 18.60
C TYR A 712 35.68 -6.81 19.36
N GLN A 713 36.75 -7.33 19.97
CA GLN A 713 37.69 -6.56 20.80
C GLN A 713 37.08 -5.82 22.01
N ALA A 714 35.86 -6.12 22.43
CA ALA A 714 35.28 -5.64 23.69
C ALA A 714 35.96 -6.37 24.89
N SER A 715 37.24 -6.06 25.12
CA SER A 715 38.16 -6.92 25.88
C SER A 715 37.79 -7.12 27.36
N SER A 716 37.07 -6.16 27.96
CA SER A 716 36.57 -6.24 29.34
C SER A 716 35.10 -6.66 29.43
N PHE A 717 34.40 -6.81 28.31
CA PHE A 717 32.97 -7.12 28.30
C PHE A 717 32.69 -8.47 28.94
N ASN A 718 31.80 -8.48 29.93
CA ASN A 718 31.40 -9.67 30.68
C ASN A 718 30.04 -9.51 31.38
N SER A 719 29.14 -8.69 30.81
CA SER A 719 27.75 -8.54 31.31
C SER A 719 26.91 -9.78 30.98
N ASP A 720 25.88 -10.03 31.79
CA ASP A 720 24.94 -11.14 31.56
C ASP A 720 24.01 -10.81 30.38
N ILE A 721 23.92 -11.74 29.44
CA ILE A 721 23.12 -11.66 28.20
C ILE A 721 22.38 -12.98 27.94
N ASN A 722 22.28 -13.83 28.96
CA ASN A 722 21.71 -15.16 28.83
C ASN A 722 20.21 -15.12 28.48
N ASP A 723 19.51 -14.04 28.81
CA ASP A 723 18.07 -13.90 28.56
C ASP A 723 17.74 -13.24 27.20
N TRP A 724 18.74 -12.97 26.37
CA TRP A 724 18.52 -12.49 25.00
C TRP A 724 17.93 -13.59 24.12
N ASP A 725 16.87 -13.27 23.39
CA ASP A 725 16.29 -14.16 22.40
C ASP A 725 17.09 -14.09 21.09
N VAL A 726 17.87 -15.14 20.81
CA VAL A 726 18.69 -15.24 19.60
C VAL A 726 18.14 -16.25 18.59
N SER A 727 16.90 -16.71 18.76
CA SER A 727 16.36 -17.82 17.96
C SER A 727 16.29 -17.51 16.47
N ASN A 728 16.22 -16.25 16.07
CA ASN A 728 16.17 -15.82 14.66
C ASN A 728 17.55 -15.57 14.04
N VAL A 729 18.61 -15.58 14.85
CA VAL A 729 19.97 -15.27 14.39
C VAL A 729 20.53 -16.46 13.61
N THR A 730 20.96 -16.19 12.38
CA THR A 730 21.57 -17.19 11.48
C THR A 730 23.08 -17.02 11.34
N ASP A 731 23.62 -15.82 11.62
CA ASP A 731 25.04 -15.48 11.53
C ASP A 731 25.62 -14.99 12.87
N PHE A 732 26.45 -15.85 13.49
CA PHE A 732 27.18 -15.56 14.73
C PHE A 732 28.67 -15.24 14.47
N SER A 733 29.01 -14.86 13.24
CA SER A 733 30.41 -14.73 12.85
C SER A 733 31.13 -13.67 13.68
N SER A 734 32.32 -13.99 14.17
CA SER A 734 33.20 -13.09 14.93
C SER A 734 32.60 -12.42 16.18
N LEU A 735 31.44 -12.87 16.68
CA LEU A 735 30.66 -12.21 17.74
C LEU A 735 31.49 -11.85 18.98
N PHE A 736 32.26 -12.79 19.54
CA PHE A 736 33.09 -12.60 20.72
C PHE A 736 34.60 -12.63 20.40
N THR A 737 34.97 -12.34 19.16
CA THR A 737 36.39 -12.39 18.77
C THR A 737 37.21 -11.39 19.60
N PHE A 738 38.28 -11.89 20.23
CA PHE A 738 39.13 -11.13 21.16
C PHE A 738 38.40 -10.47 22.35
N ALA A 739 37.19 -10.92 22.70
CA ALA A 739 36.53 -10.57 23.96
C ALA A 739 37.20 -11.36 25.10
N HIS A 740 38.42 -10.95 25.47
CA HIS A 740 39.32 -11.73 26.32
C HIS A 740 38.75 -12.14 27.68
N SER A 741 37.89 -11.32 28.26
CA SER A 741 37.31 -11.54 29.60
C SER A 741 35.98 -12.29 29.58
N PHE A 742 35.36 -12.46 28.41
CA PHE A 742 34.01 -13.01 28.30
C PHE A 742 33.96 -14.49 28.68
N ASN A 743 33.14 -14.82 29.67
CA ASN A 743 32.90 -16.20 30.11
C ASN A 743 31.54 -16.35 30.82
N GLN A 744 30.51 -15.66 30.32
CA GLN A 744 29.16 -15.76 30.88
C GLN A 744 28.40 -16.99 30.37
N ASN A 745 27.33 -17.33 31.09
CA ASN A 745 26.42 -18.42 30.73
C ASN A 745 25.64 -18.06 29.45
N LEU A 746 25.46 -19.04 28.55
CA LEU A 746 24.72 -18.92 27.29
C LEU A 746 23.75 -20.09 27.08
N ASN A 747 23.40 -20.82 28.15
CA ASN A 747 22.62 -22.05 28.04
C ASN A 747 21.17 -21.82 27.57
N ASN A 748 20.64 -20.62 27.75
CA ASN A 748 19.27 -20.28 27.31
C ASN A 748 19.20 -19.92 25.82
N TRP A 749 20.33 -19.74 25.14
CA TRP A 749 20.35 -19.38 23.73
C TRP A 749 19.88 -20.55 22.85
N ASP A 750 18.84 -20.30 22.06
CA ASP A 750 18.44 -21.19 20.97
C ASP A 750 19.22 -20.83 19.70
N VAL A 751 20.23 -21.64 19.37
CA VAL A 751 21.06 -21.46 18.17
C VAL A 751 20.66 -22.40 17.03
N SER A 752 19.49 -23.05 17.11
CA SER A 752 19.07 -24.06 16.13
C SER A 752 18.92 -23.52 14.71
N ASN A 753 18.69 -22.21 14.54
CA ASN A 753 18.64 -21.55 13.22
C ASN A 753 20.00 -21.07 12.70
N ALA A 754 21.08 -21.21 13.47
CA ALA A 754 22.41 -20.79 13.06
C ALA A 754 22.87 -21.53 11.79
N THR A 755 23.34 -20.78 10.80
CA THR A 755 23.91 -21.33 9.55
C THR A 755 25.42 -21.09 9.45
N THR A 756 25.96 -20.09 10.17
CA THR A 756 27.40 -19.83 10.28
C THR A 756 27.78 -19.41 11.71
N MET A 757 28.87 -19.99 12.20
CA MET A 757 29.51 -19.68 13.48
C MET A 757 31.01 -19.38 13.28
N ARG A 758 31.34 -18.79 12.13
CA ARG A 758 32.72 -18.50 11.74
C ARG A 758 33.40 -17.60 12.78
N SER A 759 34.51 -18.02 13.35
CA SER A 759 35.32 -17.20 14.29
C SER A 759 34.60 -16.71 15.56
N THR A 760 33.41 -17.23 15.92
CA THR A 760 32.60 -16.71 17.04
C THR A 760 33.40 -16.51 18.33
N PHE A 761 34.28 -17.45 18.70
CA PHE A 761 35.12 -17.38 19.90
C PHE A 761 36.63 -17.24 19.59
N TYR A 762 36.97 -16.75 18.39
CA TYR A 762 38.37 -16.61 17.99
C TYR A 762 39.14 -15.71 18.97
N GLY A 763 40.18 -16.24 19.62
CA GLY A 763 40.98 -15.50 20.60
C GLY A 763 40.26 -15.07 21.89
N ALA A 764 39.04 -15.56 22.15
CA ALA A 764 38.32 -15.38 23.41
C ALA A 764 38.98 -16.24 24.51
N SER A 765 40.13 -15.77 25.02
CA SER A 765 41.08 -16.57 25.78
C SER A 765 40.55 -17.15 27.10
N SER A 766 39.56 -16.52 27.71
CA SER A 766 38.94 -17.00 28.97
C SER A 766 37.71 -17.88 28.74
N PHE A 767 37.19 -17.93 27.52
CA PHE A 767 35.93 -18.62 27.23
C PHE A 767 36.08 -20.13 27.41
N ASN A 768 35.30 -20.67 28.33
CA ASN A 768 35.16 -22.10 28.57
C ASN A 768 33.79 -22.43 29.21
N SER A 769 32.77 -21.62 28.93
CA SER A 769 31.39 -21.90 29.37
C SER A 769 30.84 -23.14 28.66
N ASP A 770 29.91 -23.83 29.29
CA ASP A 770 29.23 -24.98 28.71
C ASP A 770 28.36 -24.54 27.52
N ILE A 771 28.50 -25.24 26.39
CA ILE A 771 27.73 -25.05 25.15
C ILE A 771 27.32 -26.42 24.56
N SER A 772 27.39 -27.47 25.37
CA SER A 772 27.09 -28.84 24.94
C SER A 772 25.64 -29.03 24.49
N ASN A 773 24.73 -28.16 24.95
CA ASN A 773 23.31 -28.21 24.61
C ASN A 773 22.93 -27.48 23.31
N TRP A 774 23.88 -26.82 22.63
CA TRP A 774 23.60 -26.11 21.39
C TRP A 774 23.23 -27.07 20.25
N ASP A 775 22.11 -26.77 19.57
CA ASP A 775 21.74 -27.46 18.33
C ASP A 775 22.43 -26.79 17.14
N VAL A 776 23.47 -27.42 16.60
CA VAL A 776 24.23 -26.93 15.45
C VAL A 776 23.89 -27.64 14.14
N SER A 777 22.77 -28.40 14.10
CA SER A 777 22.39 -29.27 12.97
C SER A 777 22.10 -28.51 11.66
N ASN A 778 21.95 -27.19 11.73
CA ASN A 778 21.77 -26.31 10.56
C ASN A 778 23.04 -25.55 10.15
N VAL A 779 24.13 -25.64 10.92
CA VAL A 779 25.36 -24.89 10.64
C VAL A 779 26.08 -25.48 9.42
N THR A 780 26.54 -24.60 8.54
CA THR A 780 27.27 -24.95 7.31
C THR A 780 28.71 -24.43 7.29
N ASP A 781 29.04 -23.40 8.10
CA ASP A 781 30.36 -22.77 8.20
C ASP A 781 30.79 -22.60 9.67
N MET A 782 31.87 -23.28 10.07
CA MET A 782 32.47 -23.18 11.41
C MET A 782 33.94 -22.70 11.36
N TYR A 783 34.35 -22.08 10.26
CA TYR A 783 35.75 -21.76 10.02
C TYR A 783 36.32 -20.86 11.15
N PHE A 784 37.49 -21.20 11.70
CA PHE A 784 38.15 -20.51 12.84
C PHE A 784 37.40 -20.43 14.19
N MET A 785 36.21 -21.02 14.37
CA MET A 785 35.33 -20.73 15.53
C MET A 785 36.03 -20.72 16.89
N PHE A 786 36.92 -21.69 17.16
CA PHE A 786 37.66 -21.80 18.42
C PHE A 786 39.16 -21.52 18.29
N SER A 787 39.64 -21.05 17.12
CA SER A 787 41.06 -20.87 16.93
C SER A 787 41.64 -19.89 17.96
N ASN A 788 42.77 -20.25 18.56
CA ASN A 788 43.42 -19.48 19.63
C ASN A 788 42.54 -19.22 20.88
N ALA A 789 41.43 -19.94 21.07
CA ALA A 789 40.65 -19.94 22.32
C ALA A 789 41.37 -20.82 23.35
N THR A 790 42.39 -20.27 24.00
CA THR A 790 43.41 -21.05 24.74
C THR A 790 42.91 -21.83 25.96
N SER A 791 41.69 -21.56 26.41
CA SER A 791 41.04 -22.26 27.54
C SER A 791 39.97 -23.27 27.11
N PHE A 792 39.56 -23.25 25.83
CA PHE A 792 38.42 -24.04 25.36
C PHE A 792 38.77 -25.52 25.24
N ASN A 793 38.01 -26.37 25.96
CA ASN A 793 38.10 -27.84 25.87
C ASN A 793 36.79 -28.53 26.31
N GLN A 794 35.64 -27.94 25.96
CA GLN A 794 34.32 -28.48 26.31
C GLN A 794 33.91 -29.66 25.44
N ASP A 795 33.04 -30.51 25.97
CA ASP A 795 32.51 -31.67 25.27
C ASP A 795 31.44 -31.25 24.25
N ILE A 796 31.77 -31.48 22.97
CA ILE A 796 30.94 -31.16 21.81
C ILE A 796 30.80 -32.37 20.87
N GLY A 797 31.09 -33.57 21.38
CA GLY A 797 31.04 -34.80 20.58
C GLY A 797 29.64 -35.10 20.04
N ASP A 798 28.61 -34.69 20.79
CA ASP A 798 27.19 -34.93 20.46
C ASP A 798 26.61 -33.95 19.40
N TRP A 799 27.41 -33.00 18.91
CA TRP A 799 26.96 -32.06 17.89
C TRP A 799 26.69 -32.74 16.54
N ASP A 800 25.54 -32.45 15.93
CA ASP A 800 25.24 -32.84 14.55
C ASP A 800 25.90 -31.87 13.57
N VAL A 801 27.04 -32.26 13.00
CA VAL A 801 27.77 -31.46 12.00
C VAL A 801 27.51 -31.91 10.55
N SER A 802 26.48 -32.74 10.33
CA SER A 802 26.25 -33.38 9.03
C SER A 802 25.99 -32.43 7.85
N LYS A 803 25.61 -31.18 8.13
CA LYS A 803 25.42 -30.13 7.12
C LYS A 803 26.62 -29.20 6.94
N VAL A 804 27.67 -29.34 7.77
CA VAL A 804 28.86 -28.48 7.68
C VAL A 804 29.59 -28.72 6.36
N THR A 805 29.93 -27.63 5.67
CA THR A 805 30.69 -27.67 4.40
C THR A 805 32.08 -27.04 4.52
N LYS A 806 32.28 -26.15 5.51
CA LYS A 806 33.54 -25.43 5.76
C LYS A 806 33.94 -25.55 7.23
N MET A 807 35.10 -26.15 7.48
CA MET A 807 35.58 -26.45 8.84
C MET A 807 37.08 -26.14 9.04
N GLY A 808 37.71 -25.47 8.08
CA GLY A 808 39.12 -25.12 8.17
C GLY A 808 39.45 -24.23 9.38
N CYS A 809 40.65 -24.42 9.90
CA CYS A 809 41.17 -23.78 11.11
C CYS A 809 40.33 -23.92 12.40
N LEU A 810 39.28 -24.76 12.45
CA LEU A 810 38.35 -24.81 13.58
C LEU A 810 39.05 -24.89 14.96
N PHE A 811 40.07 -25.74 15.09
CA PHE A 811 40.83 -25.94 16.34
C PHE A 811 42.30 -25.49 16.23
N ARG A 812 42.64 -24.63 15.27
CA ARG A 812 44.01 -24.16 15.08
C ARG A 812 44.52 -23.47 16.34
N GLU A 813 45.70 -23.89 16.82
CA GLU A 813 46.33 -23.39 18.05
C GLU A 813 45.46 -23.53 19.32
N THR A 814 44.56 -24.52 19.35
CA THR A 814 43.66 -24.80 20.49
C THR A 814 44.06 -26.11 21.17
N PRO A 815 44.03 -26.23 22.52
CA PRO A 815 44.37 -27.47 23.22
C PRO A 815 43.27 -28.55 23.17
N PHE A 816 42.34 -28.45 22.22
CA PHE A 816 41.17 -29.31 22.10
C PHE A 816 41.56 -30.79 21.90
N ASN A 817 40.96 -31.67 22.70
CA ASN A 817 41.19 -33.12 22.60
C ASN A 817 39.98 -33.95 23.09
N GLN A 818 38.76 -33.51 22.75
CA GLN A 818 37.54 -34.28 23.00
C GLN A 818 37.20 -35.17 21.80
N ASP A 819 36.41 -36.22 22.04
CA ASP A 819 36.01 -37.19 21.01
C ASP A 819 35.06 -36.56 19.99
N ILE A 820 35.42 -36.68 18.70
CA ILE A 820 34.67 -36.21 17.54
C ILE A 820 34.65 -37.26 16.42
N GLY A 821 34.98 -38.52 16.74
CA GLY A 821 35.10 -39.58 15.73
C GLY A 821 33.78 -39.89 15.02
N GLU A 822 32.65 -39.69 15.71
CA GLU A 822 31.29 -39.97 15.22
C GLU A 822 30.70 -38.80 14.39
N TRP A 823 31.45 -37.72 14.18
CA TRP A 823 30.99 -36.62 13.34
C TRP A 823 30.83 -37.04 11.88
N ASN A 824 29.67 -36.73 11.30
CA ASN A 824 29.45 -36.92 9.87
C ASN A 824 30.00 -35.74 9.07
N VAL A 825 31.18 -35.91 8.47
CA VAL A 825 31.86 -34.86 7.69
C VAL A 825 31.76 -35.02 6.16
N SER A 826 30.92 -35.94 5.67
CA SER A 826 30.81 -36.28 4.25
C SER A 826 30.49 -35.11 3.32
N ASN A 827 29.88 -34.04 3.85
CA ASN A 827 29.54 -32.82 3.11
C ASN A 827 30.62 -31.73 3.17
N VAL A 828 31.68 -31.93 3.97
CA VAL A 828 32.74 -30.93 4.16
C VAL A 828 33.65 -30.90 2.94
N LYS A 829 33.80 -29.71 2.36
CA LYS A 829 34.61 -29.45 1.16
C LYS A 829 35.93 -28.77 1.47
N ASN A 830 36.04 -28.17 2.66
CA ASN A 830 37.23 -27.45 3.10
C ASN A 830 37.54 -27.76 4.57
N MET A 831 38.67 -28.45 4.79
CA MET A 831 39.25 -28.73 6.11
C MET A 831 40.67 -28.17 6.25
N ASN A 832 41.03 -27.17 5.44
CA ASN A 832 42.40 -26.65 5.43
C ASN A 832 42.79 -26.13 6.82
N GLU A 833 44.00 -26.45 7.27
CA GLU A 833 44.53 -26.04 8.58
C GLU A 833 43.69 -26.40 9.83
N MET A 834 42.67 -27.26 9.73
CA MET A 834 41.72 -27.54 10.83
C MET A 834 42.40 -27.89 12.17
N PHE A 835 43.47 -28.69 12.12
CA PHE A 835 44.26 -29.11 13.29
C PHE A 835 45.67 -28.55 13.28
N ARG A 836 45.95 -27.50 12.51
CA ARG A 836 47.29 -26.92 12.45
C ARG A 836 47.71 -26.45 13.84
N LYS A 837 48.86 -26.94 14.32
CA LYS A 837 49.36 -26.71 15.70
C LYS A 837 48.35 -27.07 16.82
N ALA A 838 47.34 -27.88 16.56
CA ALA A 838 46.51 -28.46 17.61
C ALA A 838 47.33 -29.54 18.34
N SER A 839 48.25 -29.11 19.21
CA SER A 839 49.35 -29.96 19.70
C SER A 839 48.89 -31.14 20.57
N ALA A 840 47.65 -31.11 21.07
CA ALA A 840 47.08 -32.15 21.90
C ALA A 840 46.18 -33.13 21.13
N PHE A 841 45.76 -32.80 19.91
CA PHE A 841 44.75 -33.57 19.18
C PHE A 841 45.31 -34.91 18.68
N ASN A 842 44.67 -36.01 19.05
CA ASN A 842 44.99 -37.36 18.57
C ASN A 842 43.79 -38.33 18.68
N GLN A 843 42.59 -37.86 18.35
CA GLN A 843 41.39 -38.70 18.33
C GLN A 843 41.22 -39.42 16.98
N ASP A 844 40.58 -40.59 17.00
CA ASP A 844 40.33 -41.39 15.81
C ASP A 844 39.33 -40.71 14.88
N ILE A 845 39.75 -40.50 13.63
CA ILE A 845 38.95 -39.90 12.54
C ILE A 845 39.02 -40.76 11.26
N SER A 846 39.41 -42.03 11.40
CA SER A 846 39.53 -42.96 10.29
C SER A 846 38.21 -43.19 9.56
N GLY A 847 37.08 -43.06 10.26
CA GLY A 847 35.72 -43.20 9.73
C GLY A 847 35.20 -42.00 8.94
N TRP A 848 35.94 -40.91 8.85
CA TRP A 848 35.49 -39.71 8.13
C TRP A 848 35.47 -39.93 6.61
N ASP A 849 34.36 -39.52 5.97
CA ASP A 849 34.27 -39.44 4.52
C ASP A 849 34.74 -38.05 4.06
N VAL A 850 35.88 -38.00 3.36
CA VAL A 850 36.50 -36.77 2.86
C VAL A 850 36.43 -36.62 1.34
N SER A 851 35.68 -37.49 0.65
CA SER A 851 35.63 -37.62 -0.82
C SER A 851 35.24 -36.34 -1.58
N GLN A 852 34.61 -35.40 -0.89
CA GLN A 852 34.18 -34.11 -1.45
C GLN A 852 35.23 -33.00 -1.34
N ASN A 853 36.36 -33.22 -0.67
CA ASN A 853 37.41 -32.22 -0.54
C ASN A 853 38.19 -32.09 -1.85
N THR A 854 38.43 -30.85 -2.25
CA THR A 854 39.27 -30.52 -3.41
C THR A 854 40.63 -29.97 -2.98
N THR A 855 40.79 -29.59 -1.71
CA THR A 855 42.06 -29.13 -1.14
C THR A 855 42.24 -29.65 0.26
N MET A 856 43.48 -29.93 0.66
CA MET A 856 43.82 -30.34 2.03
C MET A 856 45.11 -29.66 2.53
N TYR A 857 45.40 -28.44 2.06
CA TYR A 857 46.67 -27.81 2.39
C TYR A 857 46.77 -27.54 3.91
N PHE A 858 47.96 -27.76 4.48
CA PHE A 858 48.29 -27.55 5.89
C PHE A 858 47.39 -28.23 6.97
N MET A 859 46.46 -29.12 6.61
CA MET A 859 45.42 -29.66 7.52
C MET A 859 45.96 -30.16 8.87
N PHE A 860 47.08 -30.89 8.86
CA PHE A 860 47.74 -31.44 10.05
C PHE A 860 49.13 -30.86 10.27
N SER A 861 49.47 -29.74 9.62
CA SER A 861 50.81 -29.18 9.74
C SER A 861 51.11 -28.78 11.19
N GLU A 862 52.30 -29.14 11.68
CA GLU A 862 52.70 -28.93 13.08
C GLU A 862 51.80 -29.62 14.13
N ALA A 863 50.85 -30.48 13.74
CA ALA A 863 50.03 -31.28 14.64
C ALA A 863 50.88 -32.40 15.27
N SER A 864 51.61 -32.05 16.33
CA SER A 864 52.74 -32.83 16.85
C SER A 864 52.37 -34.22 17.39
N SER A 865 51.10 -34.45 17.73
CA SER A 865 50.61 -35.72 18.30
C SER A 865 49.78 -36.58 17.34
N PHE A 866 49.44 -36.07 16.15
CA PHE A 866 48.53 -36.77 15.24
C PHE A 866 49.22 -37.92 14.50
N ASN A 867 48.67 -39.13 14.61
CA ASN A 867 49.12 -40.34 13.89
C ASN A 867 48.02 -41.40 13.72
N GLN A 868 46.81 -40.99 13.35
CA GLN A 868 45.70 -41.92 13.10
C GLN A 868 45.69 -42.38 11.63
N ASP A 869 45.18 -43.59 11.39
CA ASP A 869 45.12 -44.19 10.07
C ASP A 869 44.06 -43.51 9.20
N ILE A 870 44.52 -42.85 8.13
CA ILE A 870 43.71 -42.14 7.13
C ILE A 870 44.00 -42.66 5.71
N GLY A 871 44.67 -43.80 5.58
CA GLY A 871 45.02 -44.38 4.28
C GLY A 871 43.78 -44.73 3.46
N GLY A 872 42.67 -45.06 4.14
CA GLY A 872 41.38 -45.38 3.52
C GLY A 872 40.55 -44.17 3.06
N TRP A 873 41.04 -42.95 3.23
CA TRP A 873 40.33 -41.75 2.76
C TRP A 873 40.29 -41.68 1.23
N ASP A 874 39.12 -41.36 0.70
CA ASP A 874 38.98 -41.05 -0.72
C ASP A 874 39.39 -39.59 -0.97
N VAL A 875 40.51 -39.40 -1.67
CA VAL A 875 41.05 -38.08 -2.04
C VAL A 875 41.04 -37.83 -3.54
N GLY A 876 40.34 -38.66 -4.33
CA GLY A 876 40.38 -38.64 -5.80
C GLY A 876 39.96 -37.32 -6.46
N ASN A 877 39.34 -36.42 -5.71
CA ASN A 877 38.93 -35.09 -6.16
C ASN A 877 39.86 -33.97 -5.68
N VAL A 878 40.89 -34.27 -4.89
CA VAL A 878 41.81 -33.26 -4.38
C VAL A 878 42.75 -32.80 -5.49
N GLU A 879 42.84 -31.50 -5.66
CA GLU A 879 43.67 -30.80 -6.65
C GLU A 879 44.88 -30.12 -5.99
N ASP A 880 44.79 -29.73 -4.71
CA ASP A 880 45.87 -29.10 -3.95
C ASP A 880 46.12 -29.76 -2.59
N MET A 881 47.33 -30.29 -2.41
CA MET A 881 47.83 -30.92 -1.18
C MET A 881 49.07 -30.20 -0.62
N TYR A 882 49.17 -28.89 -0.79
CA TYR A 882 50.33 -28.14 -0.31
C TYR A 882 50.55 -28.30 1.21
N SER A 883 51.70 -28.83 1.63
CA SER A 883 52.10 -28.91 3.04
C SER A 883 51.15 -29.58 4.04
N THR A 884 50.29 -30.50 3.61
CA THR A 884 49.30 -31.16 4.48
C THR A 884 49.88 -31.76 5.77
N PHE A 885 51.02 -32.45 5.69
CA PHE A 885 51.70 -33.09 6.84
C PHE A 885 53.06 -32.47 7.17
N ARG A 886 53.26 -31.22 6.74
CA ARG A 886 54.51 -30.53 6.96
C ARG A 886 54.76 -30.33 8.46
N ASP A 887 55.98 -30.63 8.90
CA ASP A 887 56.41 -30.49 10.30
C ASP A 887 55.53 -31.33 11.26
N SER A 888 55.00 -32.47 10.80
CA SER A 888 54.18 -33.41 11.58
C SER A 888 55.00 -34.67 11.91
N PRO A 889 55.84 -34.65 12.97
CA PRO A 889 56.85 -35.68 13.21
C PRO A 889 56.27 -37.05 13.63
N ALA A 890 55.02 -37.08 14.08
CA ALA A 890 54.35 -38.31 14.48
C ALA A 890 53.69 -39.05 13.30
N PHE A 891 53.51 -38.41 12.15
CA PHE A 891 52.73 -38.95 11.04
C PHE A 891 53.51 -40.00 10.22
N ASP A 892 53.05 -41.26 10.24
CA ASP A 892 53.63 -42.38 9.48
C ASP A 892 52.56 -43.37 8.99
N GLN A 893 51.74 -42.98 8.01
CA GLN A 893 50.66 -43.81 7.45
C GLN A 893 50.82 -44.02 5.94
N ASP A 894 50.27 -45.12 5.42
CA ASP A 894 50.31 -45.46 3.99
C ASP A 894 49.33 -44.59 3.18
N LEU A 895 49.81 -43.99 2.08
CA LEU A 895 49.06 -43.11 1.18
C LEU A 895 49.02 -43.65 -0.26
N GLY A 896 49.50 -44.87 -0.51
CA GLY A 896 49.61 -45.45 -1.85
C GLY A 896 48.30 -45.59 -2.60
N ASP A 897 47.20 -45.78 -1.88
CA ASP A 897 45.88 -45.98 -2.46
C ASP A 897 45.16 -44.65 -2.78
N TRP A 898 45.76 -43.52 -2.43
CA TRP A 898 45.22 -42.22 -2.78
C TRP A 898 45.33 -41.97 -4.29
N ASP A 899 44.20 -41.74 -4.94
CA ASP A 899 44.18 -41.28 -6.32
C ASP A 899 44.51 -39.78 -6.37
N ILE A 900 45.69 -39.44 -6.87
CA ILE A 900 46.14 -38.04 -7.02
C ILE A 900 46.18 -37.57 -8.48
N SER A 901 45.50 -38.28 -9.39
CA SER A 901 45.56 -37.99 -10.83
C SER A 901 45.15 -36.56 -11.19
N LYS A 902 44.36 -35.92 -10.32
CA LYS A 902 43.90 -34.54 -10.47
C LYS A 902 44.74 -33.51 -9.71
N VAL A 903 45.69 -33.95 -8.88
CA VAL A 903 46.50 -33.01 -8.11
C VAL A 903 47.34 -32.17 -9.07
N GLU A 904 47.22 -30.85 -8.95
CA GLU A 904 47.96 -29.86 -9.71
C GLU A 904 49.02 -29.16 -8.84
N ASN A 905 48.87 -29.21 -7.51
CA ASN A 905 49.85 -28.67 -6.57
C ASN A 905 50.10 -29.61 -5.39
N ILE A 906 51.34 -30.09 -5.27
CA ILE A 906 51.78 -31.00 -4.20
C ILE A 906 53.14 -30.59 -3.62
N ARG A 907 53.43 -29.28 -3.67
CA ARG A 907 54.67 -28.75 -3.11
C ARG A 907 54.66 -28.93 -1.59
N MET A 908 55.82 -29.24 -1.01
CA MET A 908 56.04 -29.34 0.45
C MET A 908 55.11 -30.31 1.20
N PHE A 909 54.41 -31.24 0.53
CA PHE A 909 53.37 -32.10 1.11
C PHE A 909 53.81 -32.87 2.37
N LEU A 910 55.00 -33.48 2.31
CA LEU A 910 55.58 -34.31 3.37
C LEU A 910 56.88 -33.71 3.94
N ASP A 911 57.12 -32.42 3.70
CA ASP A 911 58.36 -31.78 4.13
C ASP A 911 58.50 -31.86 5.66
N ASP A 912 59.62 -32.40 6.13
CA ASP A 912 59.86 -32.70 7.55
C ASP A 912 58.76 -33.53 8.27
N SER A 913 57.99 -34.33 7.52
CA SER A 913 57.06 -35.33 8.09
C SER A 913 57.78 -36.59 8.60
N GLY A 914 57.07 -37.39 9.40
CA GLY A 914 57.55 -38.67 9.94
C GLY A 914 57.49 -39.88 8.99
N LEU A 915 57.17 -39.70 7.70
CA LEU A 915 56.81 -40.78 6.80
C LEU A 915 57.95 -41.79 6.56
N SER A 916 57.72 -43.05 6.91
CA SER A 916 58.70 -44.12 6.78
C SER A 916 59.01 -44.50 5.33
N PRO A 917 60.17 -45.14 5.04
CA PRO A 917 60.53 -45.54 3.68
C PRO A 917 59.55 -46.51 3.02
N CYS A 918 58.87 -47.36 3.80
CA CYS A 918 57.90 -48.32 3.29
C CYS A 918 56.62 -47.62 2.81
N ASN A 919 56.11 -46.67 3.59
CA ASN A 919 54.91 -45.92 3.24
C ASN A 919 55.18 -44.95 2.09
N TYR A 920 56.38 -44.34 2.05
CA TYR A 920 56.78 -43.54 0.89
C TYR A 920 56.96 -44.38 -0.38
N SER A 921 57.50 -45.60 -0.26
CA SER A 921 57.58 -46.55 -1.38
C SER A 921 56.20 -46.89 -1.94
N ALA A 922 55.24 -47.22 -1.06
CA ALA A 922 53.87 -47.53 -1.44
C ALA A 922 53.18 -46.34 -2.12
N THR A 923 53.41 -45.13 -1.59
CA THR A 923 52.95 -43.87 -2.19
C THR A 923 53.44 -43.70 -3.63
N LEU A 924 54.75 -43.83 -3.88
CA LEU A 924 55.33 -43.70 -5.22
C LEU A 924 54.85 -44.79 -6.18
N GLU A 925 54.75 -46.04 -5.70
CA GLU A 925 54.26 -47.16 -6.51
C GLU A 925 52.82 -46.92 -6.97
N GLY A 926 51.92 -46.58 -6.04
CA GLY A 926 50.52 -46.32 -6.34
C GLY A 926 50.38 -45.21 -7.38
N TRP A 927 51.04 -44.07 -7.14
CA TRP A 927 50.90 -42.89 -8.00
C TRP A 927 51.52 -43.06 -9.39
N SER A 928 52.58 -43.87 -9.53
CA SER A 928 53.22 -44.11 -10.84
C SER A 928 52.32 -44.83 -11.84
N LYS A 929 51.27 -45.50 -11.35
CA LYS A 929 50.28 -46.22 -12.17
C LYS A 929 49.14 -45.32 -12.63
N LEU A 930 49.06 -44.12 -12.07
CA LEU A 930 48.03 -43.14 -12.40
C LEU A 930 48.43 -42.35 -13.66
N SER A 931 47.44 -41.70 -14.26
CA SER A 931 47.70 -40.71 -15.32
C SER A 931 47.77 -39.33 -14.67
N LEU A 932 48.98 -38.86 -14.41
CA LEU A 932 49.22 -37.66 -13.62
C LEU A 932 49.25 -36.40 -14.49
N GLN A 933 49.03 -35.24 -13.86
CA GLN A 933 49.21 -33.94 -14.52
C GLN A 933 50.68 -33.66 -14.77
N ASP A 934 51.05 -33.06 -15.89
CA ASP A 934 52.46 -32.87 -16.24
C ASP A 934 53.17 -31.77 -15.42
N GLY A 935 54.49 -31.90 -15.25
CA GLY A 935 55.40 -30.81 -14.88
C GLY A 935 55.35 -30.39 -13.40
N LEU A 936 54.74 -31.19 -12.52
CA LEU A 936 54.55 -30.80 -11.12
C LEU A 936 55.81 -30.91 -10.27
N PHE A 937 55.80 -30.18 -9.16
CA PHE A 937 56.88 -30.13 -8.18
C PHE A 937 56.45 -30.82 -6.89
N PHE A 938 56.95 -32.03 -6.66
CA PHE A 938 56.62 -32.82 -5.48
C PHE A 938 57.77 -32.80 -4.49
N HIS A 939 57.52 -32.33 -3.27
CA HIS A 939 58.51 -32.38 -2.19
C HIS A 939 58.09 -33.43 -1.16
N ALA A 940 58.80 -34.55 -1.14
CA ALA A 940 58.70 -35.51 -0.05
C ALA A 940 59.68 -35.22 1.10
N GLY A 941 60.31 -34.04 1.06
CA GLY A 941 61.28 -33.59 2.07
C GLY A 941 62.40 -34.61 2.28
N ASN A 942 62.53 -35.07 3.53
CA ASN A 942 63.55 -36.03 3.98
C ASN A 942 63.18 -37.50 3.72
N SER A 943 62.03 -37.80 3.11
CA SER A 943 61.63 -39.17 2.80
C SER A 943 62.60 -39.83 1.82
N LYS A 944 62.89 -41.11 2.08
CA LYS A 944 63.75 -41.98 1.25
C LYS A 944 62.95 -43.17 0.74
N TYR A 945 63.29 -43.70 -0.43
CA TYR A 945 62.58 -44.82 -1.05
C TYR A 945 63.52 -46.01 -1.31
N PRO A 946 63.06 -47.27 -1.20
CA PRO A 946 63.87 -48.45 -1.51
C PRO A 946 64.18 -48.57 -3.01
N SER A 947 65.20 -49.36 -3.37
CA SER A 947 65.65 -49.55 -4.76
C SER A 947 64.54 -49.91 -5.74
N GLU A 948 63.56 -50.71 -5.30
CA GLU A 948 62.39 -51.12 -6.10
C GLU A 948 61.47 -49.95 -6.48
N ALA A 949 61.41 -48.88 -5.69
CA ALA A 949 60.62 -47.69 -6.02
C ALA A 949 61.36 -46.71 -6.95
N ALA A 950 62.65 -46.95 -7.23
CA ALA A 950 63.44 -46.08 -8.11
C ALA A 950 62.85 -45.99 -9.53
N GLU A 951 62.27 -47.09 -10.04
CA GLU A 951 61.62 -47.11 -11.35
C GLU A 951 60.32 -46.30 -11.36
N TYR A 952 59.44 -46.48 -10.36
CA TYR A 952 58.16 -45.77 -10.24
C TYR A 952 58.37 -44.26 -10.12
N ARG A 953 59.36 -43.85 -9.31
CA ARG A 953 59.73 -42.45 -9.19
C ARG A 953 60.24 -41.87 -10.51
N GLN A 954 61.13 -42.61 -11.19
CA GLN A 954 61.74 -42.11 -12.41
C GLN A 954 60.72 -42.05 -13.57
N SER A 955 59.76 -42.97 -13.64
CA SER A 955 58.69 -42.93 -14.65
C SER A 955 57.81 -41.69 -14.47
N ILE A 956 57.38 -41.36 -13.25
CA ILE A 956 56.59 -40.15 -12.99
C ILE A 956 57.31 -38.90 -13.53
N LYS A 957 58.63 -38.82 -13.31
CA LYS A 957 59.46 -37.71 -13.80
C LYS A 957 59.61 -37.67 -15.31
N ASP A 958 59.85 -38.80 -15.95
CA ASP A 958 60.14 -38.83 -17.39
C ASP A 958 58.87 -38.68 -18.21
N ASP A 959 57.82 -39.41 -17.84
CA ASP A 959 56.58 -39.49 -18.60
C ASP A 959 55.75 -38.23 -18.45
N PHE A 960 55.65 -37.73 -17.23
CA PHE A 960 54.87 -36.54 -16.93
C PHE A 960 55.74 -35.31 -16.70
N GLY A 961 57.07 -35.42 -16.76
CA GLY A 961 57.97 -34.26 -16.62
C GLY A 961 58.09 -33.72 -15.18
N TRP A 962 57.71 -34.48 -14.16
CA TRP A 962 57.73 -34.02 -12.76
C TRP A 962 59.14 -33.71 -12.26
N THR A 963 59.24 -32.75 -11.35
CA THR A 963 60.42 -32.50 -10.54
C THR A 963 60.18 -32.97 -9.11
N ILE A 964 60.70 -34.15 -8.77
CA ILE A 964 60.58 -34.74 -7.43
C ILE A 964 61.82 -34.39 -6.61
N TYR A 965 61.59 -33.72 -5.48
CA TYR A 965 62.57 -33.44 -4.43
C TYR A 965 62.31 -34.36 -3.25
N ASP A 966 63.16 -35.37 -3.13
CA ASP A 966 63.21 -36.28 -2.01
C ASP A 966 64.68 -36.58 -1.69
N TYR A 967 64.92 -37.34 -0.62
CA TYR A 967 66.26 -37.63 -0.15
C TYR A 967 66.92 -38.83 -0.88
N GLY A 968 66.31 -39.27 -1.99
CA GLY A 968 66.82 -40.29 -2.90
C GLY A 968 66.58 -41.73 -2.43
N GLU A 969 67.12 -42.65 -3.23
CA GLU A 969 67.08 -44.08 -2.95
C GLU A 969 67.80 -44.39 -1.63
N LEU A 970 67.29 -45.36 -0.89
CA LEU A 970 68.01 -46.05 0.15
C LEU A 970 69.23 -46.70 -0.50
N SER A 971 70.32 -45.94 -0.61
CA SER A 971 71.52 -46.40 -1.26
C SER A 971 72.00 -47.65 -0.54
N ASN A 972 72.03 -48.77 -1.26
CA ASN A 972 72.96 -49.84 -0.97
C ASN A 972 74.38 -49.27 -1.23
N GLU A 973 74.89 -48.46 -0.30
CA GLU A 973 76.33 -48.38 -0.15
C GLU A 973 76.84 -49.82 -0.05
N VAL A 974 77.61 -50.14 -1.09
CA VAL A 974 78.58 -51.21 -1.23
C VAL A 974 79.08 -51.72 0.13
N THR A 975 78.76 -52.96 0.50
CA THR A 975 79.74 -54.06 0.36
C THR A 975 79.15 -55.44 0.72
N ILE A 976 79.23 -56.35 -0.26
CA ILE A 976 79.50 -57.79 -0.06
C ILE A 976 78.57 -58.51 0.95
N SER A 977 77.38 -58.85 0.50
CA SER A 977 76.89 -60.24 0.46
C SER A 977 75.41 -60.16 0.20
N THR A 978 74.91 -60.93 -0.77
CA THR A 978 73.54 -61.43 -0.76
C THR A 978 72.49 -60.43 -0.27
N SER A 979 72.04 -59.56 -1.17
CA SER A 979 70.59 -59.41 -1.44
C SER A 979 69.72 -59.65 -0.20
N GLN A 980 69.66 -58.70 0.70
CA GLN A 980 68.40 -58.41 1.37
C GLN A 980 68.14 -56.94 1.12
N GLU A 981 67.81 -56.70 -0.15
CA GLU A 981 66.99 -55.57 -0.52
C GLU A 981 65.81 -55.55 0.45
N ILE A 982 65.58 -54.37 1.03
CA ILE A 982 64.39 -54.05 1.84
C ILE A 982 63.23 -54.21 0.87
N SER A 983 62.69 -55.43 0.78
CA SER A 983 61.49 -55.67 0.01
C SER A 983 60.34 -55.21 0.87
N CYS A 984 59.65 -54.17 0.42
CA CYS A 984 58.34 -53.84 0.93
C CYS A 984 57.43 -55.05 0.66
N PRO A 985 56.70 -55.59 1.64
CA PRO A 985 55.79 -56.70 1.39
C PRO A 985 54.76 -56.30 0.33
N GLY A 986 54.59 -57.10 -0.74
CA GLY A 986 53.71 -56.74 -1.86
C GLY A 986 52.25 -56.57 -1.44
N ALA A 987 51.56 -55.60 -2.04
CA ALA A 987 50.22 -55.14 -1.64
C ALA A 987 49.14 -56.24 -1.50
N SER A 988 49.28 -57.38 -2.19
CA SER A 988 48.32 -58.49 -2.02
C SER A 988 48.33 -59.12 -0.62
N GLU A 989 49.34 -58.86 0.20
CA GLU A 989 49.37 -59.25 1.61
C GLU A 989 48.88 -58.16 2.58
N ARG A 990 48.62 -56.93 2.10
CA ARG A 990 48.31 -55.77 2.97
C ARG A 990 46.83 -55.43 3.12
N HIS A 991 45.98 -55.85 2.18
CA HIS A 991 44.52 -55.74 2.36
C HIS A 991 43.98 -57.02 3.01
N SER A 992 44.19 -57.18 4.32
CA SER A 992 43.45 -58.13 5.16
C SER A 992 42.97 -57.47 6.44
#